data_AF-A0A2E0UUG8-F1
#
_entry.id   AF-A0A2E0UUG8-F1
#
_cell.length_a   1.000
_cell.length_b   1.000
_cell.length_c   1.000
_cell.angle_alpha   90.00
_cell.angle_beta   90.00
_cell.angle_gamma   90.00
#
_symmetry.space_group_name_H-M   'P 1'
#
loop_
_entity.id
_entity.type
_entity.pdbx_description
1 polymer ?
#
loop_
_entity_poly.entity_id
_entity_poly.type
_entity_poly.pdbx_seq_one_letter_code
_entity_poly.pdbx_strand_id
1 'polypeptide(L)'
;MWKPLRERLDKLPLILAGPILRRTETNSVTVWIALRNPYDVTLKIYDQDWQSDNQDPPDRVYLQGTATPRQIGDHLLIVAVTANVGRNLVPDQTYFYNIWFDDPTDPTAPSLNLNSADVVASENGPHELINYPNHNLPSFSIPSNDLNKLHILHASCRKPHGGGIDMFPAIDTIIEQNYEFPANRPHALFLTGDQIYADDVADVMLSMLIDASVVLLGWEDALPIQGSADHQLRPGNRGQFVKEEAGFTSGFTTHASFDESVPKSHLIRFGEFCTMYLFCWSNVLWPEMLPEDNQINSDPKFVEEFQRRLDKERKLIIYFQAGLRYVRRGMANVPTYMAFDDHEITDDWLLTGAWCKEVLNRPLGRRIIENGLSAYALFQAWGNTPAQFSDQSPGPGPLLFNALESLYHFRSSLVPDARQKIAKALGFPSNDSELEAHLDFLVDQGQLKNDDAIRWSYSFSLSNTQVVVLDTRTRRGYQDAMHGPAALLHNKGIEEQITEIPWRNPELVLLVSPGPYVGETFVEWIQEKASSLSAVPIIRSKQKLVAGYDAESWHLHQWTFEMILSSLGQWFHQGGQPKGRVVILSGDVHYGFASRLHYWATRPLGTNQSIGTELILAQLTSSPLKNQEGKTEKLHQFGYPPDLFGTVPPSFETVGWNEMSFLETVGTVTFRITDPIELKDFLLNSELGPKVVSTEDFEEYATRFELNKAPDWYYQITYLRTEREVRLENGTLVAVEENVDPQSERIDRLIDYLLGTGFLKHVKEYVQSRGPGREIGGLNNLGQVSIVWRPDKKEVVQDLWWRGPDTRESSLAPFPLSRFRVDLNHKTVEFPTELRTAY
;
A
#
# COMPACT_ATOMS: atom_id res chain seq x y z
N MET A 1 2.35 28.65 -23.18
CA MET A 1 3.46 28.83 -22.24
C MET A 1 2.96 28.52 -20.84
N TRP A 2 3.70 27.71 -20.08
CA TRP A 2 3.44 27.39 -18.68
C TRP A 2 3.41 28.68 -17.83
N LYS A 3 2.42 28.78 -16.93
CA LYS A 3 2.29 29.85 -15.94
C LYS A 3 2.69 29.34 -14.55
N PRO A 4 3.73 29.90 -13.92
CA PRO A 4 4.14 29.58 -12.55
C PRO A 4 2.98 29.74 -11.54
N LEU A 5 3.03 29.02 -10.42
CA LEU A 5 1.96 29.05 -9.42
C LEU A 5 1.70 30.46 -8.88
N ARG A 6 2.75 31.27 -8.71
CA ARG A 6 2.65 32.67 -8.24
C ARG A 6 1.68 33.52 -9.07
N GLU A 7 1.58 33.28 -10.38
CA GLU A 7 0.72 34.07 -11.29
C GLU A 7 -0.75 33.64 -11.27
N ARG A 8 -1.06 32.50 -10.65
CA ARG A 8 -2.41 31.91 -10.63
C ARG A 8 -2.93 31.64 -9.22
N LEU A 9 -2.14 31.90 -8.19
CA LEU A 9 -2.46 31.62 -6.78
C LEU A 9 -3.78 32.25 -6.34
N ASP A 10 -4.03 33.51 -6.72
CA ASP A 10 -5.24 34.26 -6.34
C ASP A 10 -6.53 33.66 -6.90
N LYS A 11 -6.42 32.86 -7.98
CA LYS A 11 -7.55 32.19 -8.63
C LYS A 11 -7.83 30.80 -8.09
N LEU A 12 -6.96 30.28 -7.22
CA LEU A 12 -7.17 28.95 -6.63
C LEU A 12 -8.29 28.99 -5.59
N PRO A 13 -9.01 27.87 -5.40
CA PRO A 13 -9.97 27.75 -4.30
C PRO A 13 -9.28 27.73 -2.93
N LEU A 14 -10.09 27.86 -1.87
CA LEU A 14 -9.64 27.70 -0.49
C LEU A 14 -9.06 26.31 -0.25
N ILE A 15 -9.75 25.24 -0.70
CA ILE A 15 -9.29 23.86 -0.54
C ILE A 15 -8.35 23.48 -1.69
N LEU A 16 -7.06 23.38 -1.38
CA LEU A 16 -6.00 22.95 -2.31
C LEU A 16 -6.05 21.44 -2.57
N ALA A 17 -6.37 20.63 -1.56
CA ALA A 17 -6.57 19.20 -1.69
C ALA A 17 -7.57 18.67 -0.63
N GLY A 18 -8.25 17.58 -0.96
CA GLY A 18 -9.38 17.05 -0.19
C GLY A 18 -10.73 17.69 -0.55
N PRO A 19 -11.78 17.45 0.24
CA PRO A 19 -11.79 16.62 1.46
C PRO A 19 -11.46 15.16 1.17
N ILE A 20 -10.67 14.53 2.04
CA ILE A 20 -10.43 13.09 2.04
C ILE A 20 -11.09 12.52 3.29
N LEU A 21 -12.05 11.62 3.13
CA LEU A 21 -12.65 10.91 4.25
C LEU A 21 -11.65 9.88 4.79
N ARG A 22 -11.28 10.01 6.06
CA ARG A 22 -10.27 9.21 6.74
C ARG A 22 -10.92 8.27 7.75
N ARG A 23 -10.23 8.00 8.87
CA ARG A 23 -10.68 7.08 9.91
C ARG A 23 -12.13 7.33 10.28
N THR A 24 -12.94 6.32 10.06
CA THR A 24 -14.39 6.35 10.23
C THR A 24 -14.79 5.13 11.06
N GLU A 25 -15.22 5.39 12.28
CA GLU A 25 -15.77 4.42 13.23
C GLU A 25 -17.20 4.86 13.60
N THR A 26 -17.95 4.01 14.29
CA THR A 26 -19.35 4.32 14.66
C THR A 26 -19.50 5.58 15.51
N ASN A 27 -18.47 6.00 16.22
CA ASN A 27 -18.50 7.15 17.13
C ASN A 27 -17.55 8.28 16.71
N SER A 28 -16.89 8.16 15.56
CA SER A 28 -15.85 9.12 15.16
C SER A 28 -15.66 9.13 13.65
N VAL A 29 -15.66 10.31 13.05
CA VAL A 29 -15.39 10.51 11.62
C VAL A 29 -14.33 11.57 11.44
N THR A 30 -13.25 11.24 10.72
CA THR A 30 -12.16 12.18 10.43
C THR A 30 -12.14 12.56 8.96
N VAL A 31 -11.97 13.84 8.65
CA VAL A 31 -11.75 14.34 7.29
C VAL A 31 -10.45 15.13 7.23
N TRP A 32 -9.61 14.82 6.24
CA TRP A 32 -8.36 15.52 5.98
C TRP A 32 -8.52 16.56 4.85
N ILE A 33 -7.88 17.73 5.01
CA ILE A 33 -7.95 18.86 4.07
C ILE A 33 -6.63 19.65 4.07
N ALA A 34 -6.23 20.12 2.88
CA ALA A 34 -5.21 21.15 2.72
C ALA A 34 -5.85 22.49 2.28
N LEU A 35 -5.55 23.56 3.01
CA LEU A 35 -6.12 24.89 2.85
C LEU A 35 -5.08 25.92 2.41
N ARG A 36 -5.53 26.92 1.64
CA ARG A 36 -4.72 28.06 1.23
C ARG A 36 -4.64 29.17 2.29
N ASN A 37 -5.66 29.31 3.13
CA ASN A 37 -5.82 30.41 4.08
C ASN A 37 -6.24 29.87 5.47
N PRO A 38 -5.93 30.58 6.57
CA PRO A 38 -6.28 30.16 7.92
C PRO A 38 -7.79 30.31 8.20
N TYR A 39 -8.40 29.24 8.67
CA TYR A 39 -9.79 29.16 9.14
C TYR A 39 -9.88 28.16 10.28
N ASP A 40 -10.77 28.37 11.24
CA ASP A 40 -11.20 27.29 12.13
C ASP A 40 -12.12 26.36 11.34
N VAL A 41 -11.91 25.04 11.48
CA VAL A 41 -12.57 24.04 10.62
C VAL A 41 -13.49 23.17 11.47
N THR A 42 -14.79 23.22 11.18
CA THR A 42 -15.81 22.42 11.88
C THR A 42 -16.40 21.38 10.95
N LEU A 43 -16.20 20.09 11.28
CA LEU A 43 -16.83 18.97 10.60
C LEU A 43 -18.16 18.63 11.26
N LYS A 44 -19.21 18.44 10.45
CA LYS A 44 -20.53 17.96 10.89
C LYS A 44 -21.00 16.80 10.03
N ILE A 45 -21.52 15.77 10.69
CA ILE A 45 -22.07 14.56 10.07
C ILE A 45 -23.60 14.58 10.25
N TYR A 46 -24.35 14.38 9.17
CA TYR A 46 -25.81 14.41 9.15
C TYR A 46 -26.39 13.05 8.74
N ASP A 47 -27.65 12.81 9.14
CA ASP A 47 -28.42 11.66 8.65
C ASP A 47 -28.71 11.69 7.14
N GLN A 48 -29.22 10.55 6.66
CA GLN A 48 -29.59 10.32 5.27
C GLN A 48 -30.62 11.32 4.69
N ASP A 49 -31.42 11.96 5.56
CA ASP A 49 -32.53 12.79 5.15
C ASP A 49 -32.10 14.27 4.99
N TRP A 50 -30.84 14.63 5.29
CA TRP A 50 -30.34 15.99 5.22
C TRP A 50 -29.18 16.19 4.25
N GLN A 51 -29.43 17.00 3.22
CA GLN A 51 -28.45 17.35 2.18
C GLN A 51 -28.60 18.82 1.76
N SER A 52 -28.92 19.75 2.68
CA SER A 52 -29.07 21.16 2.31
C SER A 52 -27.74 21.92 2.36
N ASP A 53 -27.60 22.90 1.47
CA ASP A 53 -26.34 23.63 1.27
C ASP A 53 -26.05 24.74 2.30
N ASN A 54 -27.10 25.31 2.92
CA ASN A 54 -26.99 26.65 3.56
C ASN A 54 -27.57 26.75 4.98
N GLN A 55 -28.09 25.67 5.56
CA GLN A 55 -28.66 25.68 6.91
C GLN A 55 -28.26 24.41 7.68
N ASP A 56 -28.02 24.55 8.98
CA ASP A 56 -27.83 23.41 9.87
C ASP A 56 -29.14 23.14 10.63
N PRO A 57 -29.75 21.95 10.53
CA PRO A 57 -30.78 21.50 11.45
C PRO A 57 -30.09 20.80 12.63
N PRO A 58 -30.05 21.41 13.83
CA PRO A 58 -29.32 20.85 14.96
C PRO A 58 -29.75 19.41 15.32
N ASP A 59 -31.04 19.10 15.15
CA ASP A 59 -31.62 17.78 15.46
C ASP A 59 -31.13 16.63 14.54
N ARG A 60 -30.48 16.98 13.43
CA ARG A 60 -29.98 16.02 12.43
C ARG A 60 -28.48 15.84 12.43
N VAL A 61 -27.74 16.63 13.21
CA VAL A 61 -26.30 16.46 13.40
C VAL A 61 -26.06 15.23 14.28
N TYR A 62 -25.42 14.21 13.73
CA TYR A 62 -25.04 13.00 14.46
C TYR A 62 -23.74 13.19 15.21
N LEU A 63 -22.71 13.69 14.53
CA LEU A 63 -21.39 13.92 15.09
C LEU A 63 -20.88 15.29 14.63
N GLN A 64 -20.14 15.96 15.49
CA GLN A 64 -19.41 17.17 15.14
C GLN A 64 -18.07 17.27 15.85
N GLY A 65 -17.19 18.11 15.31
CA GLY A 65 -15.92 18.47 15.94
C GLY A 65 -15.23 19.61 15.19
N THR A 66 -14.42 20.37 15.91
CA THR A 66 -13.70 21.54 15.39
C THR A 66 -12.21 21.37 15.60
N ALA A 67 -11.41 21.78 14.63
CA ALA A 67 -9.95 21.78 14.70
C ALA A 67 -9.38 23.03 14.03
N THR A 68 -8.25 23.51 14.56
CA THR A 68 -7.47 24.57 13.93
C THR A 68 -6.39 23.94 13.03
N PRO A 69 -6.29 24.34 11.76
CA PRO A 69 -5.27 23.86 10.83
C PRO A 69 -3.84 24.22 11.26
N ARG A 70 -2.90 23.34 10.93
CA ARG A 70 -1.46 23.56 11.12
C ARG A 70 -0.89 24.36 9.99
N GLN A 71 -0.35 25.53 10.29
CA GLN A 71 0.27 26.41 9.29
C GLN A 71 1.71 25.99 9.04
N ILE A 72 1.96 25.38 7.87
CA ILE A 72 3.30 24.93 7.46
C ILE A 72 3.90 25.83 6.38
N GLY A 73 3.09 26.73 5.82
CA GLY A 73 3.46 27.65 4.74
C GLY A 73 2.64 28.94 4.71
N ASP A 74 3.06 29.89 3.90
CA ASP A 74 2.33 31.14 3.63
C ASP A 74 0.94 30.89 3.05
N HIS A 75 0.82 29.85 2.22
CA HIS A 75 -0.40 29.46 1.54
C HIS A 75 -0.67 27.95 1.66
N LEU A 76 -0.17 27.32 2.73
CA LEU A 76 -0.40 25.90 2.98
C LEU A 76 -0.65 25.64 4.47
N LEU A 77 -1.88 25.23 4.75
CA LEU A 77 -2.30 24.76 6.06
C LEU A 77 -2.92 23.37 5.91
N ILE A 78 -2.65 22.49 6.86
CA ILE A 78 -3.15 21.10 6.84
C ILE A 78 -4.01 20.86 8.08
N VAL A 79 -5.11 20.13 7.92
CA VAL A 79 -5.97 19.73 9.04
C VAL A 79 -6.54 18.33 8.83
N ALA A 80 -6.56 17.52 9.88
CA ALA A 80 -7.43 16.35 9.99
C ALA A 80 -8.44 16.60 11.11
N VAL A 81 -9.64 17.07 10.73
CA VAL A 81 -10.72 17.39 11.67
C VAL A 81 -11.50 16.13 12.02
N THR A 82 -11.75 15.89 13.31
CA THR A 82 -12.45 14.69 13.79
C THR A 82 -13.75 15.08 14.46
N ALA A 83 -14.87 14.58 13.93
CA ALA A 83 -16.20 14.69 14.52
C ALA A 83 -16.48 13.48 15.41
N ASN A 84 -16.49 13.69 16.73
CA ASN A 84 -16.66 12.64 17.74
C ASN A 84 -17.59 13.03 18.89
N VAL A 85 -18.23 14.21 18.80
CA VAL A 85 -19.22 14.68 19.78
C VAL A 85 -20.62 14.51 19.21
N GLY A 86 -21.47 13.73 19.87
CA GLY A 86 -22.86 13.53 19.50
C GLY A 86 -23.35 12.11 19.76
N ARG A 87 -24.02 11.50 18.79
CA ARG A 87 -24.56 10.13 18.85
C ARG A 87 -23.88 9.21 17.84
N ASN A 88 -23.77 7.93 18.20
CA ASN A 88 -23.17 6.93 17.32
C ASN A 88 -23.97 6.78 16.02
N LEU A 89 -23.21 6.62 14.93
CA LEU A 89 -23.68 6.20 13.62
C LEU A 89 -24.18 4.75 13.70
N VAL A 90 -25.18 4.45 12.89
CA VAL A 90 -25.84 3.15 12.80
C VAL A 90 -25.53 2.53 11.43
N PRO A 91 -25.28 1.21 11.35
CA PRO A 91 -25.02 0.56 10.07
C PRO A 91 -26.18 0.62 9.08
N ASP A 92 -25.89 0.26 7.82
CA ASP A 92 -26.87 0.14 6.73
C ASP A 92 -27.61 1.47 6.40
N GLN A 93 -26.97 2.61 6.68
CA GLN A 93 -27.46 3.96 6.38
C GLN A 93 -26.41 4.78 5.63
N THR A 94 -26.88 5.73 4.81
CA THR A 94 -26.02 6.74 4.20
C THR A 94 -25.94 7.96 5.11
N TYR A 95 -24.73 8.41 5.41
CA TYR A 95 -24.47 9.66 6.12
C TYR A 95 -23.88 10.68 5.16
N PHE A 96 -24.17 11.95 5.42
CA PHE A 96 -23.63 13.09 4.69
C PHE A 96 -22.73 13.90 5.60
N TYR A 97 -21.75 14.61 5.05
CA TYR A 97 -20.97 15.56 5.84
C TYR A 97 -20.80 16.90 5.14
N ASN A 98 -20.66 17.95 5.94
CA ASN A 98 -20.25 19.27 5.50
C ASN A 98 -19.15 19.79 6.41
N ILE A 99 -18.37 20.72 5.89
CA ILE A 99 -17.22 21.30 6.57
C ILE A 99 -17.42 22.80 6.54
N TRP A 100 -17.41 23.40 7.72
CA TRP A 100 -17.59 24.82 7.93
C TRP A 100 -16.23 25.46 8.21
N PHE A 101 -16.03 26.65 7.65
CA PHE A 101 -14.80 27.43 7.74
C PHE A 101 -15.14 28.81 8.30
N ASP A 102 -14.72 29.04 9.54
CA ASP A 102 -14.94 30.28 10.27
C ASP A 102 -13.64 31.09 10.32
N ASP A 103 -13.69 32.37 9.94
CA ASP A 103 -12.51 33.25 10.00
C ASP A 103 -12.23 33.61 11.46
N PRO A 104 -11.11 33.15 12.06
CA PRO A 104 -10.80 33.44 13.45
C PRO A 104 -10.47 34.93 13.70
N THR A 105 -10.20 35.70 12.65
CA THR A 105 -9.87 37.12 12.71
C THR A 105 -11.06 38.05 12.53
N ASP A 106 -12.14 37.57 11.91
CA ASP A 106 -13.40 38.29 11.74
C ASP A 106 -14.61 37.39 12.07
N PRO A 107 -15.02 37.33 13.36
CA PRO A 107 -16.18 36.57 13.78
C PRO A 107 -17.52 37.05 13.19
N THR A 108 -17.54 38.18 12.48
CA THR A 108 -18.75 38.70 11.80
C THR A 108 -18.84 38.28 10.35
N ALA A 109 -17.75 37.75 9.77
CA ALA A 109 -17.74 37.19 8.43
C ALA A 109 -18.69 35.98 8.35
N PRO A 110 -19.40 35.80 7.22
CA PRO A 110 -20.24 34.62 7.04
C PRO A 110 -19.37 33.36 6.99
N SER A 111 -19.77 32.34 7.75
CA SER A 111 -19.14 31.02 7.70
C SER A 111 -19.23 30.45 6.29
N LEU A 112 -18.09 29.99 5.75
CA LEU A 112 -18.04 29.31 4.46
C LEU A 112 -18.23 27.81 4.66
N ASN A 113 -18.66 27.09 3.62
CA ASN A 113 -18.77 25.65 3.64
C ASN A 113 -18.43 25.01 2.28
N LEU A 114 -18.53 23.68 2.16
CA LEU A 114 -18.18 22.97 0.92
C LEU A 114 -18.98 23.43 -0.32
N ASN A 115 -20.18 23.98 -0.13
CA ASN A 115 -21.05 24.48 -1.19
C ASN A 115 -20.89 25.99 -1.45
N SER A 116 -20.06 26.68 -0.66
CA SER A 116 -19.73 28.08 -0.88
C SER A 116 -18.85 28.27 -2.12
N ALA A 117 -19.06 29.40 -2.81
CA ALA A 117 -18.22 29.77 -3.94
C ALA A 117 -16.74 29.83 -3.53
N ASP A 118 -15.85 29.40 -4.43
CA ASP A 118 -14.40 29.38 -4.25
C ASP A 118 -13.85 28.48 -3.12
N VAL A 119 -14.68 27.68 -2.42
CA VAL A 119 -14.18 26.70 -1.45
C VAL A 119 -13.69 25.42 -2.13
N VAL A 120 -14.54 24.82 -2.97
CA VAL A 120 -14.21 23.71 -3.87
C VAL A 120 -14.56 24.16 -5.30
N ALA A 121 -13.75 25.04 -5.86
CA ALA A 121 -14.01 25.62 -7.17
C ALA A 121 -13.88 24.57 -8.30
N SER A 122 -14.91 24.51 -9.14
CA SER A 122 -14.95 23.79 -10.41
C SER A 122 -15.77 24.62 -11.41
N GLU A 123 -15.63 24.38 -12.72
CA GLU A 123 -16.40 25.09 -13.75
C GLU A 123 -17.93 24.96 -13.54
N ASN A 124 -18.40 23.83 -13.02
CA ASN A 124 -19.82 23.53 -12.81
C ASN A 124 -20.22 23.50 -11.33
N GLY A 125 -19.35 23.97 -10.42
CA GLY A 125 -19.57 23.97 -8.98
C GLY A 125 -19.08 22.70 -8.24
N PRO A 126 -19.19 22.67 -6.90
CA PRO A 126 -18.60 21.62 -6.07
C PRO A 126 -19.19 20.22 -6.34
N HIS A 127 -20.43 20.15 -6.83
CA HIS A 127 -21.11 18.89 -7.12
C HIS A 127 -20.35 17.99 -8.11
N GLU A 128 -19.59 18.56 -9.06
CA GLU A 128 -18.81 17.75 -10.01
C GLU A 128 -17.59 17.08 -9.34
N LEU A 129 -16.99 17.72 -8.34
CA LEU A 129 -15.69 17.30 -7.79
C LEU A 129 -15.80 16.42 -6.55
N ILE A 130 -16.90 16.49 -5.80
CA ILE A 130 -17.02 15.81 -4.51
C ILE A 130 -18.37 15.14 -4.26
N ASN A 131 -19.38 15.34 -5.11
CA ASN A 131 -20.72 14.75 -4.91
C ASN A 131 -21.09 13.77 -6.04
N TYR A 132 -21.90 12.77 -5.71
CA TYR A 132 -22.55 11.90 -6.70
C TYR A 132 -23.87 12.51 -7.18
N PRO A 133 -24.46 12.04 -8.30
CA PRO A 133 -25.75 12.53 -8.78
C PRO A 133 -26.82 12.53 -7.68
N ASN A 134 -27.71 13.51 -7.69
CA ASN A 134 -28.75 13.73 -6.67
C ASN A 134 -28.25 14.02 -5.23
N HIS A 135 -26.94 14.00 -4.99
CA HIS A 135 -26.35 14.39 -3.71
C HIS A 135 -25.85 15.84 -3.74
N ASN A 136 -26.15 16.58 -2.67
CA ASN A 136 -25.64 17.94 -2.49
C ASN A 136 -24.41 18.01 -1.57
N LEU A 137 -24.09 16.92 -0.89
CA LEU A 137 -22.95 16.78 0.00
C LEU A 137 -22.25 15.45 -0.26
N PRO A 138 -20.95 15.33 0.08
CA PRO A 138 -20.28 14.04 0.08
C PRO A 138 -20.93 13.11 1.10
N SER A 139 -20.85 11.81 0.81
CA SER A 139 -21.59 10.77 1.53
C SER A 139 -20.74 9.54 1.79
N PHE A 140 -21.08 8.78 2.83
CA PHE A 140 -20.48 7.48 3.16
C PHE A 140 -21.48 6.59 3.90
N SER A 141 -21.12 5.32 4.14
CA SER A 141 -21.91 4.41 4.97
C SER A 141 -21.04 3.69 5.99
N ILE A 142 -21.68 3.23 7.07
CA ILE A 142 -21.05 2.36 8.08
C ILE A 142 -21.44 0.91 7.79
N PRO A 143 -20.47 -0.02 7.74
CA PRO A 143 -20.77 -1.41 7.42
C PRO A 143 -21.62 -2.09 8.51
N SER A 144 -22.51 -2.97 8.06
CA SER A 144 -23.31 -3.85 8.92
C SER A 144 -22.45 -4.86 9.68
N ASN A 145 -23.00 -5.42 10.77
CA ASN A 145 -22.41 -6.57 11.47
C ASN A 145 -22.48 -7.86 10.64
N ASP A 146 -23.32 -7.88 9.60
CA ASP A 146 -23.35 -8.95 8.61
C ASP A 146 -22.18 -8.80 7.63
N LEU A 147 -21.19 -9.69 7.74
CA LEU A 147 -20.03 -9.73 6.85
C LEU A 147 -20.41 -9.90 5.38
N ASN A 148 -21.58 -10.46 5.04
CA ASN A 148 -22.04 -10.57 3.65
C ASN A 148 -22.24 -9.21 2.96
N LYS A 149 -22.36 -8.13 3.73
CA LYS A 149 -22.51 -6.75 3.23
C LYS A 149 -21.20 -5.95 3.27
N LEU A 150 -20.11 -6.54 3.78
CA LEU A 150 -18.84 -5.82 3.87
C LEU A 150 -18.17 -5.76 2.50
N HIS A 151 -17.96 -4.53 2.02
CA HIS A 151 -17.27 -4.23 0.76
C HIS A 151 -16.06 -3.36 1.03
N ILE A 152 -14.89 -3.85 0.61
CA ILE A 152 -13.60 -3.19 0.83
C ILE A 152 -12.93 -3.01 -0.53
N LEU A 153 -12.27 -1.87 -0.74
CA LEU A 153 -11.37 -1.65 -1.85
C LEU A 153 -9.93 -1.65 -1.34
N HIS A 154 -8.98 -2.12 -2.14
CA HIS A 154 -7.56 -1.99 -1.80
C HIS A 154 -6.65 -1.92 -3.02
N ALA A 155 -5.53 -1.21 -2.89
CA ALA A 155 -4.56 -1.01 -3.96
C ALA A 155 -3.24 -0.39 -3.46
N SER A 156 -2.20 -0.39 -4.30
CA SER A 156 -0.89 0.22 -4.06
C SER A 156 -0.24 0.71 -5.36
N CYS A 157 0.97 1.28 -5.27
CA CYS A 157 1.86 1.59 -6.39
C CYS A 157 1.23 2.52 -7.44
N ARG A 158 1.17 3.81 -7.11
CA ARG A 158 0.59 4.83 -8.00
C ARG A 158 1.62 5.84 -8.49
N LYS A 159 2.52 5.40 -9.36
CA LYS A 159 3.57 6.24 -9.95
C LYS A 159 3.00 7.20 -11.01
N PRO A 160 3.11 8.53 -10.85
CA PRO A 160 2.48 9.50 -11.75
C PRO A 160 2.90 9.36 -13.22
N HIS A 161 4.18 9.06 -13.48
CA HIS A 161 4.72 8.77 -14.82
C HIS A 161 4.95 7.27 -15.06
N GLY A 162 4.35 6.39 -14.26
CA GLY A 162 4.36 4.94 -14.49
C GLY A 162 3.59 4.55 -15.75
N GLY A 163 3.82 3.32 -16.25
CA GLY A 163 3.14 2.81 -17.43
C GLY A 163 1.62 2.66 -17.25
N GLY A 164 0.90 2.59 -18.39
CA GLY A 164 -0.54 2.35 -18.41
C GLY A 164 -1.44 3.50 -17.94
N ILE A 165 -2.74 3.23 -17.87
CA ILE A 165 -3.77 4.18 -17.41
C ILE A 165 -3.95 4.03 -15.90
N ASP A 166 -4.07 5.15 -15.19
CA ASP A 166 -4.35 5.17 -13.75
C ASP A 166 -5.68 4.46 -13.44
N MET A 167 -5.64 3.52 -12.49
CA MET A 167 -6.81 2.78 -12.01
C MET A 167 -7.45 3.36 -10.75
N PHE A 168 -6.85 4.38 -10.12
CA PHE A 168 -7.48 5.06 -8.98
C PHE A 168 -8.87 5.62 -9.33
N PRO A 169 -9.11 6.22 -10.52
CA PRO A 169 -10.44 6.64 -10.94
C PRO A 169 -11.51 5.54 -10.96
N ALA A 170 -11.15 4.25 -10.95
CA ALA A 170 -12.13 3.16 -10.89
C ALA A 170 -12.93 3.16 -9.58
N ILE A 171 -12.36 3.67 -8.48
CA ILE A 171 -13.07 3.82 -7.20
C ILE A 171 -14.34 4.66 -7.40
N ASP A 172 -14.22 5.73 -8.19
CA ASP A 172 -15.33 6.62 -8.48
C ASP A 172 -16.47 5.90 -9.23
N THR A 173 -16.12 5.09 -10.23
CA THR A 173 -17.07 4.25 -10.97
C THR A 173 -17.75 3.22 -10.05
N ILE A 174 -17.01 2.60 -9.13
CA ILE A 174 -17.57 1.60 -8.20
C ILE A 174 -18.56 2.26 -7.23
N ILE A 175 -18.25 3.46 -6.71
CA ILE A 175 -19.16 4.19 -5.83
C ILE A 175 -20.36 4.70 -6.63
N GLU A 176 -20.17 5.25 -7.83
CA GLU A 176 -21.27 5.73 -8.69
C GLU A 176 -22.31 4.64 -9.01
N GLN A 177 -21.89 3.38 -9.09
CA GLN A 177 -22.80 2.26 -9.30
C GLN A 177 -23.63 1.89 -8.05
N ASN A 178 -23.24 2.35 -6.86
CA ASN A 178 -23.78 1.87 -5.60
C ASN A 178 -24.11 2.97 -4.56
N TYR A 179 -23.90 4.25 -4.85
CA TYR A 179 -23.96 5.33 -3.85
C TYR A 179 -25.33 5.48 -3.17
N GLU A 180 -26.42 5.11 -3.85
CA GLU A 180 -27.79 5.08 -3.31
C GLU A 180 -28.06 3.86 -2.41
N PHE A 181 -27.20 2.84 -2.45
CA PHE A 181 -27.36 1.57 -1.73
C PHE A 181 -26.27 1.42 -0.66
N PRO A 182 -26.52 1.86 0.59
CA PRO A 182 -25.48 1.92 1.63
C PRO A 182 -24.82 0.56 1.93
N ALA A 183 -25.54 -0.54 1.73
CA ALA A 183 -25.04 -1.89 1.94
C ALA A 183 -24.16 -2.42 0.78
N ASN A 184 -24.24 -1.84 -0.42
CA ASN A 184 -23.53 -2.34 -1.61
C ASN A 184 -22.36 -1.45 -2.02
N ARG A 185 -22.29 -0.21 -1.50
CA ARG A 185 -21.16 0.69 -1.76
C ARG A 185 -19.92 0.27 -0.98
N PRO A 186 -18.72 0.69 -1.42
CA PRO A 186 -17.49 0.52 -0.64
C PRO A 186 -17.61 1.14 0.76
N HIS A 187 -17.21 0.39 1.78
CA HIS A 187 -17.19 0.82 3.19
C HIS A 187 -15.81 1.27 3.66
N ALA A 188 -14.75 0.77 3.00
CA ALA A 188 -13.38 1.14 3.29
C ALA A 188 -12.52 1.02 2.03
N LEU A 189 -11.55 1.91 1.88
CA LEU A 189 -10.47 1.85 0.90
C LEU A 189 -9.14 1.73 1.66
N PHE A 190 -8.40 0.65 1.45
CA PHE A 190 -7.05 0.46 1.98
C PHE A 190 -6.03 0.70 0.88
N LEU A 191 -5.26 1.76 1.04
CA LEU A 191 -4.12 2.05 0.19
C LEU A 191 -2.89 1.45 0.86
N THR A 192 -2.47 0.28 0.39
CA THR A 192 -1.52 -0.58 1.11
C THR A 192 -0.08 -0.09 1.00
N GLY A 193 0.21 0.93 0.20
CA GLY A 193 1.54 1.53 0.09
C GLY A 193 1.78 2.26 -1.23
N ASP A 194 2.90 2.97 -1.36
CA ASP A 194 3.31 3.74 -2.55
C ASP A 194 2.28 4.75 -3.06
N GLN A 195 1.86 5.67 -2.18
CA GLN A 195 0.92 6.73 -2.59
C GLN A 195 1.60 7.84 -3.39
N ILE A 196 2.91 7.98 -3.19
CA ILE A 196 3.81 8.86 -3.94
C ILE A 196 5.08 8.08 -4.27
N TYR A 197 5.86 8.57 -5.23
CA TYR A 197 7.21 8.08 -5.52
C TYR A 197 8.17 9.24 -5.28
N ALA A 198 8.97 9.16 -4.22
CA ALA A 198 9.90 10.22 -3.84
C ALA A 198 11.25 10.10 -4.53
N ASP A 199 11.62 8.91 -4.96
CA ASP A 199 12.94 8.53 -5.46
C ASP A 199 13.03 8.40 -6.98
N ASP A 200 11.89 8.16 -7.64
CA ASP A 200 11.72 8.31 -9.08
C ASP A 200 10.60 9.31 -9.36
N VAL A 201 10.99 10.53 -9.76
CA VAL A 201 10.08 11.63 -10.09
C VAL A 201 10.31 12.09 -11.52
N ALA A 202 9.25 12.16 -12.34
CA ALA A 202 9.37 12.77 -13.67
C ALA A 202 9.89 14.22 -13.58
N ASP A 203 10.78 14.61 -14.49
CA ASP A 203 11.44 15.92 -14.43
C ASP A 203 10.44 17.06 -14.64
N VAL A 204 9.47 16.85 -15.54
CA VAL A 204 8.36 17.77 -15.78
C VAL A 204 7.54 17.99 -14.51
N MET A 205 7.32 16.91 -13.74
CA MET A 205 6.59 16.98 -12.48
C MET A 205 7.42 17.69 -11.43
N LEU A 206 8.69 17.31 -11.26
CA LEU A 206 9.58 17.92 -10.28
C LEU A 206 9.72 19.44 -10.46
N SER A 207 9.77 19.94 -11.71
CA SER A 207 9.73 21.39 -11.98
C SER A 207 8.49 22.07 -11.40
N MET A 208 7.31 21.45 -11.53
CA MET A 208 6.07 21.97 -10.96
C MET A 208 6.05 21.86 -9.43
N LEU A 209 6.59 20.77 -8.87
CA LEU A 209 6.68 20.57 -7.42
C LEU A 209 7.57 21.62 -6.75
N ILE A 210 8.73 21.94 -7.35
CA ILE A 210 9.64 22.98 -6.89
C ILE A 210 8.94 24.35 -6.93
N ASP A 211 8.37 24.74 -8.07
CA ASP A 211 7.62 26.00 -8.22
C ASP A 211 6.51 26.13 -7.18
N ALA A 212 5.69 25.09 -7.03
CA ALA A 212 4.61 25.07 -6.05
C ALA A 212 5.15 25.14 -4.61
N SER A 213 6.23 24.44 -4.29
CA SER A 213 6.77 24.39 -2.93
C SER A 213 7.24 25.77 -2.46
N VAL A 214 7.96 26.51 -3.33
CA VAL A 214 8.46 27.85 -3.01
C VAL A 214 7.31 28.82 -2.76
N VAL A 215 6.27 28.76 -3.59
CA VAL A 215 5.12 29.67 -3.50
C VAL A 215 4.22 29.33 -2.32
N LEU A 216 3.94 28.05 -2.07
CA LEU A 216 3.02 27.63 -1.00
C LEU A 216 3.64 27.72 0.39
N LEU A 217 4.92 27.36 0.54
CA LEU A 217 5.59 27.44 1.83
C LEU A 217 6.05 28.86 2.13
N GLY A 218 6.62 29.58 1.15
CA GLY A 218 7.23 30.89 1.38
C GLY A 218 8.55 30.84 2.15
N TRP A 219 9.05 29.63 2.43
CA TRP A 219 10.37 29.35 2.98
C TRP A 219 10.91 28.07 2.37
N GLU A 220 12.23 27.93 2.40
CA GLU A 220 12.91 26.72 1.97
C GLU A 220 13.72 26.14 3.13
N ASP A 221 13.72 24.82 3.18
CA ASP A 221 14.53 24.08 4.12
C ASP A 221 16.02 24.14 3.75
N ALA A 222 16.90 24.66 4.60
CA ALA A 222 18.34 24.62 4.32
C ALA A 222 18.88 23.17 4.35
N LEU A 223 19.57 22.76 3.28
CA LEU A 223 20.19 21.44 3.18
C LEU A 223 21.60 21.46 3.78
N PRO A 224 22.00 20.42 4.53
CA PRO A 224 23.34 20.33 5.11
C PRO A 224 24.36 19.84 4.07
N ILE A 225 24.63 20.66 3.06
CA ILE A 225 25.52 20.34 1.93
C ILE A 225 26.72 21.30 1.88
N GLN A 226 27.86 20.84 1.39
CA GLN A 226 29.06 21.69 1.23
C GLN A 226 29.10 22.33 -0.16
N GLY A 227 29.21 23.65 -0.24
CA GLY A 227 29.32 24.39 -1.51
C GLY A 227 27.98 24.69 -2.21
N SER A 228 28.05 25.11 -3.48
CA SER A 228 26.88 25.44 -4.31
C SER A 228 26.46 24.23 -5.13
N ALA A 229 25.31 23.63 -4.80
CA ALA A 229 24.74 22.47 -5.50
C ALA A 229 23.63 22.83 -6.51
N ASP A 230 23.46 24.11 -6.86
CA ASP A 230 22.33 24.61 -7.66
C ASP A 230 22.10 23.85 -8.98
N HIS A 231 23.15 23.31 -9.62
CA HIS A 231 23.01 22.51 -10.83
C HIS A 231 22.61 21.05 -10.56
N GLN A 232 23.15 20.45 -9.49
CA GLN A 232 22.87 19.09 -9.06
C GLN A 232 21.43 18.93 -8.52
N LEU A 233 20.88 20.01 -7.97
CA LEU A 233 19.51 20.05 -7.45
C LEU A 233 18.44 20.33 -8.53
N ARG A 234 18.82 20.46 -9.81
CA ARG A 234 17.85 20.64 -10.91
C ARG A 234 17.18 19.32 -11.29
N PRO A 235 15.95 19.36 -11.84
CA PRO A 235 15.34 18.18 -12.45
C PRO A 235 16.27 17.48 -13.44
N GLY A 236 16.34 16.15 -13.33
CA GLY A 236 17.15 15.25 -14.16
C GLY A 236 18.55 14.97 -13.61
N ASN A 237 19.00 15.71 -12.58
CA ASN A 237 20.36 15.63 -12.05
C ASN A 237 20.45 15.12 -10.59
N ARG A 238 19.32 14.93 -9.90
CA ARG A 238 19.32 14.71 -8.45
C ARG A 238 19.68 13.28 -8.04
N GLY A 239 19.40 12.28 -8.87
CA GLY A 239 19.61 10.88 -8.52
C GLY A 239 21.05 10.60 -8.07
N GLN A 240 22.02 10.92 -8.92
CA GLN A 240 23.44 10.74 -8.60
C GLN A 240 23.88 11.56 -7.37
N PHE A 241 23.36 12.79 -7.23
CA PHE A 241 23.67 13.66 -6.11
C PHE A 241 23.18 13.08 -4.78
N VAL A 242 21.94 12.58 -4.73
CA VAL A 242 21.38 11.94 -3.53
C VAL A 242 22.16 10.67 -3.19
N LYS A 243 22.56 9.88 -4.17
CA LYS A 243 23.44 8.73 -3.93
C LYS A 243 24.77 9.14 -3.29
N GLU A 244 25.45 10.12 -3.87
CA GLU A 244 26.79 10.53 -3.45
C GLU A 244 26.82 11.27 -2.12
N GLU A 245 25.80 12.07 -1.81
CA GLU A 245 25.76 12.93 -0.62
C GLU A 245 24.86 12.36 0.50
N ALA A 246 23.73 11.75 0.16
CA ALA A 246 22.77 11.19 1.13
C ALA A 246 22.96 9.69 1.40
N GLY A 247 23.61 8.96 0.48
CA GLY A 247 23.93 7.54 0.64
C GLY A 247 22.81 6.59 0.20
N PHE A 248 21.73 7.09 -0.40
CA PHE A 248 20.70 6.23 -0.98
C PHE A 248 21.23 5.48 -2.20
N THR A 249 20.75 4.26 -2.40
CA THR A 249 21.24 3.30 -3.39
C THR A 249 20.17 2.81 -4.36
N SER A 250 18.90 3.16 -4.12
CA SER A 250 17.75 2.88 -4.98
C SER A 250 18.03 3.23 -6.44
N GLY A 251 17.79 2.27 -7.35
CA GLY A 251 17.86 2.50 -8.78
C GLY A 251 19.26 2.66 -9.42
N PHE A 252 20.37 2.42 -8.72
CA PHE A 252 21.72 2.57 -9.29
C PHE A 252 22.50 1.26 -9.42
N THR A 253 22.16 0.41 -10.39
CA THR A 253 23.09 -0.64 -10.84
C THR A 253 24.23 -0.02 -11.65
N THR A 254 25.40 -0.64 -11.59
CA THR A 254 26.71 -0.08 -11.96
C THR A 254 26.97 0.18 -13.46
N HIS A 255 25.94 0.34 -14.30
CA HIS A 255 26.13 0.55 -15.74
C HIS A 255 25.28 1.70 -16.30
N ALA A 256 26.00 2.78 -16.62
CA ALA A 256 25.62 3.90 -17.49
C ALA A 256 24.40 4.75 -17.07
N SER A 257 24.64 6.04 -16.92
CA SER A 257 23.68 7.14 -16.77
C SER A 257 22.68 7.31 -17.94
N PHE A 258 22.54 6.30 -18.79
CA PHE A 258 21.73 6.28 -20.02
C PHE A 258 20.69 5.14 -20.05
N ASP A 259 20.60 4.33 -19.00
CA ASP A 259 19.48 3.40 -18.86
C ASP A 259 18.20 4.17 -18.47
N GLU A 260 17.13 4.02 -19.24
CA GLU A 260 15.82 4.62 -18.96
C GLU A 260 15.20 4.11 -17.65
N SER A 261 15.73 3.04 -17.05
CA SER A 261 15.28 2.46 -15.77
C SER A 261 15.95 3.04 -14.53
N VAL A 262 16.93 3.94 -14.67
CA VAL A 262 17.60 4.58 -13.52
C VAL A 262 16.83 5.84 -13.10
N PRO A 263 16.35 5.94 -11.85
CA PRO A 263 15.73 7.14 -11.31
C PRO A 263 16.67 8.35 -11.37
N LYS A 264 16.21 9.44 -12.01
CA LYS A 264 17.04 10.63 -12.29
C LYS A 264 16.80 11.77 -11.30
N SER A 265 15.65 11.75 -10.64
CA SER A 265 15.14 12.85 -9.84
C SER A 265 14.52 12.32 -8.57
N HIS A 266 14.93 12.89 -7.43
CA HIS A 266 14.47 12.53 -6.09
C HIS A 266 13.96 13.80 -5.38
N LEU A 267 12.92 13.66 -4.54
CA LEU A 267 12.44 14.72 -3.65
C LEU A 267 13.42 14.90 -2.49
N ILE A 268 13.82 16.12 -2.20
CA ILE A 268 14.85 16.39 -1.19
C ILE A 268 14.30 17.29 -0.09
N ARG A 269 13.52 18.31 -0.48
CA ARG A 269 13.03 19.35 0.44
C ARG A 269 11.67 18.99 1.00
N PHE A 270 11.42 19.34 2.26
CA PHE A 270 10.10 19.18 2.91
C PHE A 270 8.94 19.69 2.04
N GLY A 271 9.09 20.87 1.43
CA GLY A 271 8.08 21.44 0.54
C GLY A 271 7.81 20.61 -0.71
N GLU A 272 8.81 19.93 -1.27
CA GLU A 272 8.66 19.07 -2.45
C GLU A 272 7.88 17.79 -2.11
N PHE A 273 8.11 17.20 -0.93
CA PHE A 273 7.29 16.09 -0.42
C PHE A 273 5.84 16.53 -0.21
N CYS A 274 5.62 17.69 0.42
CA CYS A 274 4.26 18.22 0.62
C CYS A 274 3.54 18.46 -0.71
N THR A 275 4.20 19.06 -1.70
CA THR A 275 3.57 19.32 -3.00
C THR A 275 3.35 18.04 -3.81
N MET A 276 4.20 17.03 -3.68
CA MET A 276 3.98 15.72 -4.31
C MET A 276 2.62 15.14 -3.92
N TYR A 277 2.30 15.11 -2.61
CA TYR A 277 0.99 14.68 -2.13
C TYR A 277 -0.17 15.51 -2.72
N LEU A 278 -0.03 16.84 -2.73
CA LEU A 278 -1.07 17.72 -3.28
C LEU A 278 -1.32 17.47 -4.78
N PHE A 279 -0.26 17.24 -5.56
CA PHE A 279 -0.38 16.94 -6.99
C PHE A 279 -0.93 15.52 -7.24
N CYS A 280 -0.61 14.55 -6.40
CA CYS A 280 -1.14 13.19 -6.49
C CYS A 280 -2.63 13.10 -6.12
N TRP A 281 -3.13 13.91 -5.20
CA TRP A 281 -4.51 13.80 -4.70
C TRP A 281 -5.48 14.87 -5.21
N SER A 282 -4.99 15.92 -5.85
CA SER A 282 -5.82 17.06 -6.25
C SER A 282 -5.46 17.61 -7.62
N ASN A 283 -6.50 17.99 -8.36
CA ASN A 283 -6.39 18.67 -9.66
C ASN A 283 -6.13 20.19 -9.55
N VAL A 284 -6.17 20.77 -8.35
CA VAL A 284 -6.16 22.25 -8.15
C VAL A 284 -4.83 22.90 -8.51
N LEU A 285 -3.71 22.29 -8.10
CA LEU A 285 -2.39 22.88 -8.30
C LEU A 285 -1.84 22.67 -9.71
N TRP A 286 -2.53 21.93 -10.58
CA TRP A 286 -2.04 21.64 -11.91
C TRP A 286 -2.21 22.85 -12.84
N PRO A 287 -1.18 23.22 -13.63
CA PRO A 287 -1.32 24.27 -14.63
C PRO A 287 -2.10 23.77 -15.85
N GLU A 288 -2.69 24.70 -16.62
CA GLU A 288 -3.32 24.39 -17.92
C GLU A 288 -2.32 23.83 -18.93
N MET A 289 -1.06 24.29 -18.87
CA MET A 289 0.04 23.86 -19.74
C MET A 289 1.25 23.46 -18.89
N LEU A 290 1.80 22.28 -19.15
CA LEU A 290 2.99 21.76 -18.47
C LEU A 290 4.27 22.56 -18.85
N PRO A 291 5.29 22.64 -17.95
CA PRO A 291 6.57 23.33 -18.20
C PRO A 291 7.21 22.94 -19.53
N GLU A 292 7.76 23.87 -20.32
CA GLU A 292 8.46 23.60 -21.58
C GLU A 292 9.90 23.11 -21.35
N ASP A 293 10.53 22.44 -22.33
CA ASP A 293 11.84 21.77 -22.14
C ASP A 293 12.95 22.73 -21.71
N ASN A 294 12.97 23.93 -22.29
CA ASN A 294 13.91 25.00 -21.95
C ASN A 294 13.72 25.57 -20.53
N GLN A 295 12.61 25.23 -19.86
CA GLN A 295 12.29 25.64 -18.49
C GLN A 295 12.65 24.55 -17.46
N ILE A 296 12.96 23.31 -17.89
CA ILE A 296 13.23 22.17 -17.00
C ILE A 296 14.74 22.02 -16.77
N ASN A 297 15.47 21.61 -17.81
CA ASN A 297 16.91 21.47 -17.79
C ASN A 297 17.41 21.49 -19.23
N SER A 298 18.37 22.36 -19.54
CA SER A 298 18.95 22.46 -20.89
C SER A 298 20.41 22.02 -20.84
N ASP A 299 20.68 20.71 -20.75
CA ASP A 299 22.01 20.18 -21.03
C ASP A 299 22.19 20.11 -22.57
N PRO A 300 23.10 20.91 -23.16
CA PRO A 300 23.29 20.93 -24.61
C PRO A 300 23.83 19.62 -25.19
N LYS A 301 24.34 18.69 -24.38
CA LYS A 301 25.05 17.50 -24.86
C LYS A 301 24.14 16.36 -25.34
N PHE A 302 22.88 16.29 -24.89
CA PHE A 302 21.97 15.15 -25.13
C PHE A 302 20.54 15.56 -25.53
N VAL A 303 20.40 16.61 -26.34
CA VAL A 303 19.11 17.27 -26.61
C VAL A 303 18.02 16.33 -27.15
N GLU A 304 18.30 15.47 -28.14
CA GLU A 304 17.27 14.62 -28.77
C GLU A 304 16.77 13.48 -27.86
N GLU A 305 17.64 12.88 -27.06
CA GLU A 305 17.27 11.81 -26.12
C GLU A 305 16.53 12.39 -24.91
N PHE A 306 17.02 13.55 -24.42
CA PHE A 306 16.34 14.32 -23.39
C PHE A 306 14.91 14.70 -23.82
N GLN A 307 14.72 15.19 -25.04
CA GLN A 307 13.41 15.51 -25.61
C GLN A 307 12.48 14.31 -25.69
N ARG A 308 12.94 13.20 -26.28
CA ARG A 308 12.12 11.97 -26.40
C ARG A 308 11.63 11.47 -25.04
N ARG A 309 12.48 11.56 -24.02
CA ARG A 309 12.13 11.19 -22.65
C ARG A 309 11.11 12.14 -22.05
N LEU A 310 11.33 13.45 -22.14
CA LEU A 310 10.36 14.44 -21.64
C LEU A 310 9.00 14.29 -22.33
N ASP A 311 8.97 14.00 -23.63
CA ASP A 311 7.73 13.74 -24.37
C ASP A 311 6.97 12.53 -23.80
N LYS A 312 7.69 11.45 -23.47
CA LYS A 312 7.13 10.26 -22.82
C LYS A 312 6.58 10.58 -21.43
N GLU A 313 7.35 11.28 -20.59
CA GLU A 313 6.93 11.71 -19.26
C GLU A 313 5.69 12.61 -19.33
N ARG A 314 5.69 13.63 -20.21
CA ARG A 314 4.53 14.51 -20.44
C ARG A 314 3.28 13.71 -20.76
N LYS A 315 3.36 12.76 -21.70
CA LYS A 315 2.22 11.93 -22.10
C LYS A 315 1.62 11.19 -20.89
N LEU A 316 2.47 10.55 -20.08
CA LEU A 316 2.02 9.78 -18.91
C LEU A 316 1.46 10.68 -17.80
N ILE A 317 2.08 11.84 -17.59
CA ILE A 317 1.63 12.86 -16.62
C ILE A 317 0.28 13.46 -17.02
N ILE A 318 0.03 13.71 -18.30
CA ILE A 318 -1.28 14.18 -18.80
C ILE A 318 -2.37 13.14 -18.50
N TYR A 319 -2.10 11.85 -18.72
CA TYR A 319 -3.06 10.80 -18.39
C TYR A 319 -3.33 10.67 -16.90
N PHE A 320 -2.30 10.86 -16.07
CA PHE A 320 -2.45 10.89 -14.63
C PHE A 320 -3.34 12.08 -14.19
N GLN A 321 -3.04 13.28 -14.69
CA GLN A 321 -3.79 14.50 -14.41
C GLN A 321 -5.28 14.36 -14.75
N ALA A 322 -5.60 13.74 -15.89
CA ALA A 322 -6.97 13.56 -16.36
C ALA A 322 -7.86 12.75 -15.39
N GLY A 323 -7.26 11.88 -14.56
CA GLY A 323 -7.97 11.06 -13.57
C GLY A 323 -8.29 11.78 -12.26
N LEU A 324 -7.62 12.89 -11.94
CA LEU A 324 -7.59 13.44 -10.58
C LEU A 324 -8.94 13.93 -10.05
N ARG A 325 -9.84 14.41 -10.92
CA ARG A 325 -11.18 14.81 -10.49
C ARG A 325 -11.99 13.64 -9.91
N TYR A 326 -11.82 12.45 -10.49
CA TYR A 326 -12.49 11.23 -10.05
C TYR A 326 -11.86 10.69 -8.76
N VAL A 327 -10.53 10.82 -8.64
CA VAL A 327 -9.82 10.49 -7.39
C VAL A 327 -10.31 11.36 -6.25
N ARG A 328 -10.42 12.68 -6.46
CA ARG A 328 -10.93 13.62 -5.47
C ARG A 328 -12.37 13.27 -5.06
N ARG A 329 -13.25 12.99 -6.02
CA ARG A 329 -14.64 12.59 -5.74
C ARG A 329 -14.72 11.28 -4.97
N GLY A 330 -13.96 10.27 -5.38
CA GLY A 330 -13.91 8.97 -4.72
C GLY A 330 -13.43 9.09 -3.28
N MET A 331 -12.28 9.73 -3.05
CA MET A 331 -11.70 9.91 -1.71
C MET A 331 -12.55 10.77 -0.77
N ALA A 332 -13.41 11.65 -1.30
CA ALA A 332 -14.40 12.38 -0.50
C ALA A 332 -15.56 11.48 -0.02
N ASN A 333 -15.79 10.32 -0.65
CA ASN A 333 -16.98 9.48 -0.45
C ASN A 333 -16.69 8.04 0.01
N VAL A 334 -15.44 7.70 0.34
CA VAL A 334 -15.10 6.41 0.96
C VAL A 334 -14.05 6.61 2.05
N PRO A 335 -14.26 6.03 3.26
CA PRO A 335 -13.23 6.02 4.29
C PRO A 335 -11.92 5.43 3.77
N THR A 336 -10.88 6.24 3.74
CA THR A 336 -9.57 5.88 3.19
C THR A 336 -8.56 5.69 4.31
N TYR A 337 -7.93 4.52 4.31
CA TYR A 337 -6.88 4.10 5.24
C TYR A 337 -5.61 3.85 4.45
N MET A 338 -4.46 4.26 4.99
CA MET A 338 -3.16 4.13 4.29
C MET A 338 -2.14 3.41 5.15
N ALA A 339 -1.27 2.60 4.54
CA ALA A 339 -0.07 2.05 5.18
C ALA A 339 1.17 2.85 4.74
N PHE A 340 2.23 2.80 5.54
CA PHE A 340 3.52 3.45 5.21
C PHE A 340 4.36 2.50 4.36
N ASP A 341 4.92 2.99 3.25
CA ASP A 341 5.79 2.23 2.37
C ASP A 341 7.14 2.92 2.15
N ASP A 342 8.00 2.32 1.34
CA ASP A 342 9.37 2.79 1.10
C ASP A 342 9.44 3.94 0.10
N HIS A 343 8.69 3.93 -1.00
CA HIS A 343 8.68 4.98 -2.02
C HIS A 343 8.20 6.34 -1.48
N GLU A 344 7.58 6.40 -0.30
CA GLU A 344 7.38 7.62 0.47
C GLU A 344 8.69 8.34 0.81
N ILE A 345 9.81 7.62 0.87
CA ILE A 345 11.17 8.11 1.11
C ILE A 345 12.13 7.72 -0.02
N THR A 346 12.35 6.41 -0.23
CA THR A 346 13.24 5.79 -1.24
C THR A 346 13.02 4.27 -1.28
N ASP A 347 13.03 3.63 -2.45
CA ASP A 347 12.85 2.17 -2.67
C ASP A 347 13.76 1.27 -1.81
N ASP A 348 14.97 1.73 -1.44
CA ASP A 348 15.90 0.97 -0.61
C ASP A 348 15.80 1.28 0.90
N TRP A 349 14.66 1.84 1.32
CA TRP A 349 14.40 2.32 2.67
C TRP A 349 14.65 1.26 3.75
N LEU A 350 15.65 1.49 4.60
CA LEU A 350 15.97 0.63 5.75
C LEU A 350 16.22 -0.84 5.38
N LEU A 351 16.65 -1.09 4.15
CA LEU A 351 16.72 -2.44 3.58
C LEU A 351 17.76 -3.34 4.26
N THR A 352 18.86 -2.76 4.76
CA THR A 352 19.95 -3.49 5.42
C THR A 352 20.54 -2.69 6.59
N GLY A 353 21.24 -3.37 7.52
CA GLY A 353 21.91 -2.70 8.64
C GLY A 353 23.05 -1.78 8.19
N ALA A 354 23.77 -2.13 7.13
CA ALA A 354 24.80 -1.30 6.51
C ALA A 354 24.19 -0.06 5.85
N TRP A 355 23.05 -0.19 5.18
CA TRP A 355 22.32 0.96 4.64
C TRP A 355 21.96 1.94 5.75
N CYS A 356 21.41 1.44 6.87
CA CYS A 356 21.08 2.28 8.02
C CYS A 356 22.30 3.05 8.52
N LYS A 357 23.45 2.37 8.68
CA LYS A 357 24.69 3.02 9.11
C LYS A 357 25.15 4.07 8.11
N GLU A 358 25.18 3.74 6.82
CA GLU A 358 25.68 4.64 5.78
C GLU A 358 24.83 5.92 5.70
N VAL A 359 23.52 5.75 5.59
CA VAL A 359 22.58 6.85 5.39
C VAL A 359 22.41 7.70 6.64
N LEU A 360 22.27 7.09 7.84
CA LEU A 360 22.08 7.85 9.08
C LEU A 360 23.34 8.61 9.49
N ASN A 361 24.54 8.16 9.09
CA ASN A 361 25.77 8.93 9.29
C ASN A 361 25.87 10.16 8.39
N ARG A 362 25.09 10.24 7.31
CA ARG A 362 25.13 11.36 6.37
C ARG A 362 24.09 12.42 6.76
N PRO A 363 24.49 13.68 7.00
CA PRO A 363 23.56 14.74 7.36
C PRO A 363 22.45 14.96 6.33
N LEU A 364 22.76 14.87 5.03
CA LEU A 364 21.75 15.00 3.97
C LEU A 364 20.79 13.81 3.98
N GLY A 365 21.28 12.58 4.21
CA GLY A 365 20.44 11.38 4.35
C GLY A 365 19.39 11.57 5.45
N ARG A 366 19.83 11.88 6.68
CA ARG A 366 18.92 12.20 7.79
C ARG A 366 17.93 13.31 7.45
N ARG A 367 18.39 14.38 6.79
CA ARG A 367 17.53 15.52 6.39
C ARG A 367 16.42 15.11 5.43
N ILE A 368 16.71 14.30 4.40
CA ILE A 368 15.69 13.84 3.44
C ILE A 368 14.67 12.94 4.13
N ILE A 369 15.14 12.04 5.00
CA ILE A 369 14.30 11.15 5.81
C ILE A 369 13.33 11.95 6.69
N GLU A 370 13.86 12.90 7.47
CA GLU A 370 13.04 13.76 8.32
C GLU A 370 11.98 14.52 7.52
N ASN A 371 12.35 15.01 6.33
CA ASN A 371 11.45 15.75 5.45
C ASN A 371 10.32 14.86 4.91
N GLY A 372 10.64 13.67 4.39
CA GLY A 372 9.67 12.73 3.86
C GLY A 372 8.72 12.19 4.94
N LEU A 373 9.24 11.78 6.10
CA LEU A 373 8.42 11.31 7.22
C LEU A 373 7.57 12.42 7.85
N SER A 374 8.06 13.65 7.90
CA SER A 374 7.24 14.80 8.33
C SER A 374 6.06 15.03 7.39
N ALA A 375 6.28 14.91 6.08
CA ALA A 375 5.21 15.00 5.09
C ALA A 375 4.25 13.81 5.22
N TYR A 376 4.75 12.58 5.35
CA TYR A 376 3.90 11.40 5.59
C TYR A 376 3.02 11.57 6.84
N ALA A 377 3.58 12.10 7.94
CA ALA A 377 2.84 12.37 9.15
C ALA A 377 1.66 13.34 8.92
N LEU A 378 1.90 14.44 8.20
CA LEU A 378 0.90 15.46 7.91
C LEU A 378 -0.19 14.99 6.93
N PHE A 379 0.19 14.22 5.90
CA PHE A 379 -0.67 13.90 4.76
C PHE A 379 -1.36 12.54 4.89
N GLN A 380 -0.70 11.53 5.49
CA GLN A 380 -1.25 10.18 5.62
C GLN A 380 -1.55 9.81 7.08
N ALA A 381 -0.54 9.88 7.96
CA ALA A 381 -0.66 9.32 9.32
C ALA A 381 -1.68 10.05 10.19
N TRP A 382 -1.76 11.39 10.08
CA TRP A 382 -2.71 12.18 10.87
C TRP A 382 -4.17 11.74 10.66
N GLY A 383 -4.53 11.40 9.42
CA GLY A 383 -5.86 10.87 9.09
C GLY A 383 -6.10 9.45 9.60
N ASN A 384 -5.06 8.62 9.72
CA ASN A 384 -5.15 7.24 10.23
C ASN A 384 -5.28 7.20 11.75
N THR A 385 -4.53 8.05 12.45
CA THR A 385 -4.39 8.03 13.91
C THR A 385 -4.53 9.42 14.52
N PRO A 386 -5.66 10.12 14.32
CA PRO A 386 -5.84 11.52 14.75
C PRO A 386 -5.57 11.74 16.24
N ALA A 387 -5.84 10.74 17.09
CA ALA A 387 -5.53 10.78 18.51
C ALA A 387 -4.02 10.97 18.83
N GLN A 388 -3.11 10.43 18.00
CA GLN A 388 -1.67 10.61 18.19
C GLN A 388 -1.19 12.05 17.97
N PHE A 389 -2.02 12.87 17.31
CA PHE A 389 -1.73 14.25 16.90
C PHE A 389 -2.58 15.29 17.65
N SER A 390 -3.35 14.86 18.66
CA SER A 390 -4.23 15.74 19.44
C SER A 390 -3.44 16.67 20.36
N ASP A 391 -3.75 17.97 20.33
CA ASP A 391 -3.18 18.97 21.26
C ASP A 391 -3.57 18.75 22.73
N GLN A 392 -4.55 17.88 22.98
CA GLN A 392 -5.04 17.62 24.34
C GLN A 392 -4.08 16.76 25.17
N SER A 393 -3.04 16.18 24.58
CA SER A 393 -2.08 15.35 25.29
C SER A 393 -0.66 15.50 24.73
N PRO A 394 0.38 15.56 25.59
CA PRO A 394 1.74 15.54 25.10
C PRO A 394 2.02 14.22 24.37
N GLY A 395 2.78 14.29 23.28
CA GLY A 395 3.11 13.13 22.48
C GLY A 395 3.96 13.50 21.27
N PRO A 396 4.41 12.50 20.50
CA PRO A 396 5.28 12.74 19.36
C PRO A 396 4.58 13.50 18.22
N GLY A 397 3.26 13.33 18.03
CA GLY A 397 2.50 14.10 17.04
C GLY A 397 2.48 15.61 17.31
N PRO A 398 2.00 16.08 18.47
CA PRO A 398 2.07 17.50 18.83
C PRO A 398 3.51 18.05 18.88
N LEU A 399 4.48 17.23 19.28
CA LEU A 399 5.90 17.61 19.25
C LEU A 399 6.37 17.92 17.82
N LEU A 400 6.02 17.07 16.85
CA LEU A 400 6.33 17.26 15.44
C LEU A 400 5.66 18.53 14.90
N PHE A 401 4.36 18.70 15.13
CA PHE A 401 3.61 19.85 14.61
C PHE A 401 4.14 21.18 15.13
N ASN A 402 4.37 21.29 16.44
CA ASN A 402 4.93 22.51 17.04
C ASN A 402 6.33 22.82 16.50
N ALA A 403 7.13 21.79 16.20
CA ALA A 403 8.45 21.97 15.61
C ALA A 403 8.38 22.45 14.14
N LEU A 404 7.48 21.88 13.34
CA LEU A 404 7.26 22.31 11.94
C LEU A 404 6.71 23.74 11.85
N GLU A 405 5.75 24.09 12.70
CA GLU A 405 5.23 25.47 12.80
C GLU A 405 6.34 26.45 13.22
N SER A 406 7.24 26.03 14.12
CA SER A 406 8.41 26.84 14.47
C SER A 406 9.33 27.09 13.27
N LEU A 407 9.62 26.05 12.46
CA LEU A 407 10.41 26.22 11.23
C LEU A 407 9.76 27.22 10.27
N TYR A 408 8.44 27.11 10.10
CA TYR A 408 7.66 28.07 9.34
C TYR A 408 7.79 29.49 9.92
N HIS A 409 7.46 29.72 11.18
CA HIS A 409 7.45 31.05 11.80
C HIS A 409 8.78 31.79 11.68
N PHE A 410 9.90 31.10 11.85
CA PHE A 410 11.23 31.68 11.69
C PHE A 410 11.76 31.64 10.26
N ARG A 411 11.00 31.04 9.32
CA ARG A 411 11.36 30.88 7.90
C ARG A 411 12.75 30.26 7.72
N SER A 412 13.11 29.32 8.61
CA SER A 412 14.46 28.79 8.69
C SER A 412 14.48 27.39 9.28
N SER A 413 15.27 26.50 8.70
CA SER A 413 15.56 25.20 9.28
C SER A 413 16.64 25.23 10.38
N LEU A 414 17.23 26.40 10.64
CA LEU A 414 18.28 26.62 11.65
C LEU A 414 17.73 27.06 13.01
N VAL A 415 16.42 26.95 13.22
CA VAL A 415 15.80 27.25 14.51
C VAL A 415 16.34 26.28 15.56
N PRO A 416 16.87 26.78 16.70
CA PRO A 416 17.36 25.92 17.77
C PRO A 416 16.31 24.88 18.18
N ASP A 417 16.75 23.64 18.35
CA ASP A 417 15.99 22.48 18.82
C ASP A 417 14.82 22.00 17.93
N ALA A 418 14.35 22.77 16.95
CA ALA A 418 13.21 22.36 16.11
C ALA A 418 13.52 21.05 15.35
N ARG A 419 14.71 20.96 14.75
CA ARG A 419 15.16 19.73 14.07
C ARG A 419 15.38 18.56 15.03
N GLN A 420 15.88 18.83 16.23
CA GLN A 420 16.02 17.79 17.26
C GLN A 420 14.66 17.21 17.66
N LYS A 421 13.65 18.09 17.80
CA LYS A 421 12.27 17.69 18.12
C LYS A 421 11.63 16.90 16.99
N ILE A 422 11.85 17.29 15.73
CA ILE A 422 11.39 16.54 14.55
C ILE A 422 12.01 15.14 14.56
N ALA A 423 13.34 15.04 14.62
CA ALA A 423 14.04 13.75 14.64
C ALA A 423 13.54 12.85 15.79
N LYS A 424 13.40 13.40 17.01
CA LYS A 424 12.86 12.68 18.16
C LYS A 424 11.43 12.19 17.94
N ALA A 425 10.53 13.02 17.44
CA ALA A 425 9.15 12.64 17.18
C ALA A 425 9.04 11.51 16.15
N LEU A 426 9.97 11.48 15.18
CA LEU A 426 10.03 10.49 14.12
C LEU A 426 10.81 9.22 14.49
N GLY A 427 11.44 9.17 15.67
CA GLY A 427 12.23 8.01 16.11
C GLY A 427 13.62 7.93 15.47
N PHE A 428 14.23 9.07 15.17
CA PHE A 428 15.57 9.18 14.59
C PHE A 428 16.51 10.01 15.49
N PRO A 429 17.83 9.81 15.38
CA PRO A 429 18.80 10.47 16.25
C PRO A 429 18.79 11.98 16.08
N SER A 430 18.58 12.71 17.18
CA SER A 430 18.43 14.16 17.16
C SER A 430 19.77 14.92 17.11
N ASN A 431 20.87 14.27 17.48
CA ASN A 431 22.22 14.83 17.52
C ASN A 431 23.27 13.72 17.37
N ASP A 432 24.56 14.07 17.31
CA ASP A 432 25.63 13.11 17.04
C ASP A 432 25.85 12.11 18.19
N SER A 433 25.66 12.52 19.45
CA SER A 433 25.73 11.58 20.59
C SER A 433 24.59 10.57 20.58
N GLU A 434 23.38 11.00 20.20
CA GLU A 434 22.26 10.08 20.00
C GLU A 434 22.45 9.20 18.75
N LEU A 435 23.10 9.70 17.70
CA LEU A 435 23.41 8.92 16.51
C LEU A 435 24.29 7.73 16.86
N GLU A 436 25.38 7.95 17.58
CA GLU A 436 26.25 6.87 18.08
C GLU A 436 25.42 5.84 18.86
N ALA A 437 24.60 6.29 19.82
CA ALA A 437 23.76 5.40 20.60
C ALA A 437 22.70 4.63 19.77
N HIS A 438 22.13 5.24 18.72
CA HIS A 438 21.19 4.56 17.81
C HIS A 438 21.89 3.50 16.97
N LEU A 439 23.10 3.79 16.49
CA LEU A 439 23.88 2.86 15.69
C LEU A 439 24.42 1.70 16.54
N ASP A 440 24.83 1.98 17.78
CA ASP A 440 25.20 0.95 18.76
C ASP A 440 23.99 0.07 19.08
N PHE A 441 22.82 0.66 19.33
CA PHE A 441 21.59 -0.10 19.54
C PHE A 441 21.21 -0.96 18.32
N LEU A 442 21.38 -0.44 17.10
CA LEU A 442 21.19 -1.21 15.87
C LEU A 442 22.13 -2.42 15.80
N VAL A 443 23.40 -2.25 16.19
CA VAL A 443 24.39 -3.33 16.22
C VAL A 443 24.08 -4.34 17.32
N ASP A 444 23.73 -3.87 18.51
CA ASP A 444 23.58 -4.70 19.71
C ASP A 444 22.23 -5.43 19.74
N GLN A 445 21.16 -4.77 19.30
CA GLN A 445 19.79 -5.29 19.36
C GLN A 445 19.25 -5.75 18.01
N GLY A 446 19.92 -5.39 16.91
CA GLY A 446 19.47 -5.72 15.56
C GLY A 446 18.17 -5.01 15.20
N GLN A 447 17.95 -3.77 15.64
CA GLN A 447 16.76 -2.96 15.32
C GLN A 447 17.05 -1.47 15.55
N LEU A 448 16.28 -0.57 14.93
CA LEU A 448 16.37 0.86 15.23
C LEU A 448 15.65 1.20 16.52
N LYS A 449 16.21 2.15 17.28
CA LYS A 449 15.58 2.69 18.48
C LYS A 449 14.52 3.71 18.08
N ASN A 450 13.25 3.43 18.42
CA ASN A 450 12.11 4.29 18.09
C ASN A 450 11.05 4.32 19.19
N ASP A 451 11.47 4.10 20.44
CA ASP A 451 10.61 4.25 21.62
C ASP A 451 10.12 5.72 21.72
N ASP A 452 8.85 5.92 22.06
CA ASP A 452 8.19 7.23 22.16
C ASP A 452 8.07 8.05 20.86
N ALA A 453 8.28 7.43 19.70
CA ALA A 453 8.03 8.03 18.38
C ALA A 453 6.58 7.86 17.90
N ILE A 454 6.21 8.57 16.83
CA ILE A 454 4.95 8.35 16.13
C ILE A 454 4.88 6.88 15.69
N ARG A 455 3.75 6.22 15.96
CA ARG A 455 3.49 4.85 15.51
C ARG A 455 2.76 4.89 14.17
N TRP A 456 3.36 4.29 13.15
CA TRP A 456 2.76 4.19 11.80
C TRP A 456 1.79 3.02 11.68
N SER A 457 1.95 1.99 12.51
CA SER A 457 0.98 0.91 12.65
C SER A 457 -0.24 1.35 13.46
N TYR A 458 -1.39 0.75 13.17
CA TYR A 458 -2.63 1.05 13.87
C TYR A 458 -3.66 -0.07 13.76
N SER A 459 -4.63 -0.05 14.67
CA SER A 459 -5.77 -0.97 14.64
C SER A 459 -7.08 -0.29 15.00
N PHE A 460 -8.17 -0.83 14.48
CA PHE A 460 -9.54 -0.35 14.74
C PHE A 460 -10.56 -1.44 14.41
N SER A 461 -11.83 -1.18 14.71
CA SER A 461 -12.93 -2.08 14.38
C SER A 461 -13.69 -1.56 13.17
N LEU A 462 -13.78 -2.38 12.12
CA LEU A 462 -14.65 -2.17 10.99
C LEU A 462 -15.83 -3.12 11.14
N SER A 463 -16.83 -2.73 11.93
CA SER A 463 -17.93 -3.62 12.33
C SER A 463 -17.39 -4.85 13.11
N ASN A 464 -17.83 -6.06 12.78
CA ASN A 464 -17.34 -7.33 13.36
C ASN A 464 -15.96 -7.77 12.83
N THR A 465 -15.31 -6.93 12.01
CA THR A 465 -13.94 -7.16 11.52
C THR A 465 -12.96 -6.31 12.32
N GLN A 466 -11.91 -6.95 12.87
CA GLN A 466 -10.81 -6.23 13.50
C GLN A 466 -9.71 -5.98 12.47
N VAL A 467 -9.38 -4.71 12.24
CA VAL A 467 -8.37 -4.30 11.27
C VAL A 467 -7.05 -4.03 12.00
N VAL A 468 -5.96 -4.56 11.46
CA VAL A 468 -4.58 -4.34 11.92
C VAL A 468 -3.75 -3.92 10.71
N VAL A 469 -3.18 -2.72 10.74
CA VAL A 469 -2.29 -2.20 9.69
C VAL A 469 -0.87 -2.21 10.24
N LEU A 470 0.00 -2.95 9.55
CA LEU A 470 1.40 -3.15 9.94
C LEU A 470 2.28 -1.99 9.45
N ASP A 471 3.32 -1.72 10.23
CA ASP A 471 4.49 -0.93 9.87
C ASP A 471 5.67 -1.89 9.69
N THR A 472 5.86 -2.33 8.45
CA THR A 472 6.96 -3.24 8.03
C THR A 472 8.22 -2.49 7.64
N ARG A 473 8.19 -1.15 7.69
CA ARG A 473 9.25 -0.29 7.16
C ARG A 473 10.14 0.23 8.28
N THR A 474 9.57 0.75 9.38
CA THR A 474 10.36 1.32 10.49
C THR A 474 10.60 0.34 11.65
N ARG A 475 9.94 -0.82 11.63
CA ARG A 475 10.03 -1.86 12.66
C ARG A 475 10.85 -3.08 12.21
N ARG A 476 11.75 -2.90 11.22
CA ARG A 476 12.62 -3.95 10.69
C ARG A 476 13.62 -4.51 11.70
N GLY A 477 14.04 -5.76 11.49
CA GLY A 477 15.06 -6.47 12.28
C GLY A 477 16.31 -6.82 11.45
N TYR A 478 17.49 -6.75 12.06
CA TYR A 478 18.80 -6.85 11.40
C TYR A 478 19.74 -7.89 12.04
N GLN A 479 19.24 -8.78 12.91
CA GLN A 479 20.04 -9.65 13.77
C GLN A 479 21.08 -10.52 13.01
N ASP A 480 20.83 -10.85 11.74
CA ASP A 480 21.77 -11.58 10.86
C ASP A 480 22.24 -10.77 9.62
N ALA A 481 21.88 -9.48 9.53
CA ALA A 481 21.74 -8.77 8.26
C ALA A 481 22.42 -7.39 8.20
N MET A 482 23.63 -7.26 8.76
CA MET A 482 24.43 -6.05 8.48
C MET A 482 24.63 -5.84 6.98
N HIS A 483 24.74 -6.91 6.19
CA HIS A 483 24.89 -6.84 4.73
C HIS A 483 23.84 -7.66 3.96
N GLY A 484 22.86 -8.23 4.66
CA GLY A 484 21.75 -9.01 4.09
C GLY A 484 20.43 -8.24 4.17
N PRO A 485 19.35 -8.75 3.56
CA PRO A 485 18.03 -8.11 3.66
C PRO A 485 17.58 -8.09 5.13
N ALA A 486 16.90 -7.04 5.56
CA ALA A 486 16.33 -6.95 6.90
C ALA A 486 15.04 -7.78 7.02
N ALA A 487 14.80 -8.36 8.18
CA ALA A 487 13.47 -8.90 8.52
C ALA A 487 12.47 -7.74 8.53
N LEU A 488 11.31 -7.90 7.90
CA LEU A 488 10.30 -6.84 7.84
C LEU A 488 9.78 -6.42 9.22
N LEU A 489 9.73 -7.36 10.18
CA LEU A 489 9.46 -7.07 11.58
C LEU A 489 10.47 -7.77 12.49
N HIS A 490 10.97 -7.04 13.48
CA HIS A 490 11.68 -7.63 14.63
C HIS A 490 10.68 -8.15 15.67
N ASN A 491 11.11 -8.99 16.62
CA ASN A 491 10.23 -9.64 17.60
C ASN A 491 9.35 -8.68 18.40
N LYS A 492 9.92 -7.60 18.98
CA LYS A 492 9.14 -6.59 19.70
C LYS A 492 8.15 -5.86 18.78
N GLY A 493 8.48 -5.64 17.51
CA GLY A 493 7.59 -5.09 16.50
C GLY A 493 6.42 -6.01 16.18
N ILE A 494 6.61 -7.33 16.25
CA ILE A 494 5.52 -8.33 16.15
C ILE A 494 4.64 -8.27 17.39
N GLU A 495 5.24 -8.18 18.58
CA GLU A 495 4.50 -8.09 19.84
C GLU A 495 3.59 -6.84 19.86
N GLU A 496 4.18 -5.66 19.63
CA GLU A 496 3.49 -4.36 19.62
C GLU A 496 2.34 -4.28 18.59
N GLN A 497 2.47 -4.99 17.47
CA GLN A 497 1.56 -4.90 16.31
C GLN A 497 0.63 -6.09 16.15
N ILE A 498 0.76 -7.14 16.96
CA ILE A 498 -0.10 -8.32 16.90
C ILE A 498 -0.56 -8.72 18.30
N THR A 499 0.33 -9.22 19.15
CA THR A 499 -0.09 -9.86 20.41
C THR A 499 -0.52 -8.87 21.49
N GLU A 500 0.02 -7.65 21.50
CA GLU A 500 -0.39 -6.58 22.42
C GLU A 500 -1.66 -5.84 21.97
N ILE A 501 -2.11 -6.06 20.73
CA ILE A 501 -3.34 -5.42 20.25
C ILE A 501 -4.53 -5.94 21.07
N PRO A 502 -5.34 -5.04 21.65
CA PRO A 502 -6.52 -5.46 22.42
C PRO A 502 -7.46 -6.33 21.58
N TRP A 503 -7.79 -7.51 22.09
CA TRP A 503 -8.74 -8.42 21.46
C TRP A 503 -10.16 -7.82 21.50
N ARG A 504 -10.80 -7.65 20.34
CA ARG A 504 -12.15 -7.08 20.23
C ARG A 504 -13.22 -8.11 19.82
N ASN A 505 -12.96 -9.40 20.07
CA ASN A 505 -13.81 -10.52 19.70
C ASN A 505 -14.31 -10.48 18.24
N PRO A 506 -13.40 -10.35 17.25
CA PRO A 506 -13.78 -10.31 15.84
C PRO A 506 -14.33 -11.65 15.33
N GLU A 507 -15.16 -11.60 14.28
CA GLU A 507 -15.45 -12.75 13.43
C GLU A 507 -14.39 -12.97 12.35
N LEU A 508 -13.73 -11.87 11.94
CA LEU A 508 -12.68 -11.83 10.93
C LEU A 508 -11.61 -10.82 11.32
N VAL A 509 -10.34 -11.18 11.13
CA VAL A 509 -9.23 -10.23 11.21
C VAL A 509 -8.83 -9.80 9.80
N LEU A 510 -8.69 -8.49 9.60
CA LEU A 510 -8.12 -7.92 8.38
C LEU A 510 -6.71 -7.41 8.71
N LEU A 511 -5.69 -8.06 8.18
CA LEU A 511 -4.29 -7.66 8.33
C LEU A 511 -3.87 -6.91 7.07
N VAL A 512 -3.33 -5.71 7.19
CA VAL A 512 -2.84 -4.92 6.05
C VAL A 512 -1.32 -4.87 6.15
N SER A 513 -0.66 -5.38 5.10
CA SER A 513 0.79 -5.43 4.96
C SER A 513 1.16 -4.77 3.64
N PRO A 514 2.11 -3.81 3.59
CA PRO A 514 2.50 -3.19 2.33
C PRO A 514 2.93 -4.20 1.27
N GLY A 515 3.96 -4.99 1.57
CA GLY A 515 4.38 -6.12 0.74
C GLY A 515 3.57 -7.41 1.00
N PRO A 516 3.50 -8.34 0.03
CA PRO A 516 2.78 -9.59 0.17
C PRO A 516 3.35 -10.51 1.26
N TYR A 517 2.52 -10.94 2.22
CA TYR A 517 2.96 -11.90 3.24
C TYR A 517 3.23 -13.29 2.65
N VAL A 518 2.35 -13.74 1.76
CA VAL A 518 2.48 -15.00 1.02
C VAL A 518 2.69 -14.69 -0.46
N GLY A 519 3.83 -15.10 -0.99
CA GLY A 519 4.27 -14.75 -2.34
C GLY A 519 5.73 -14.33 -2.31
N GLU A 520 6.62 -15.15 -2.86
CA GLU A 520 7.84 -14.57 -3.44
C GLU A 520 7.43 -13.67 -4.60
N THR A 521 8.28 -12.73 -4.96
CA THR A 521 8.26 -12.10 -6.27
C THR A 521 8.36 -13.19 -7.33
N PHE A 522 7.22 -13.74 -7.76
CA PHE A 522 7.15 -14.83 -8.75
C PHE A 522 8.01 -14.50 -9.98
N VAL A 523 8.13 -13.23 -10.35
CA VAL A 523 9.03 -12.74 -11.39
C VAL A 523 10.48 -13.21 -11.21
N GLU A 524 11.01 -13.20 -9.99
CA GLU A 524 12.39 -13.52 -9.65
C GLU A 524 12.60 -15.02 -9.56
N TRP A 525 11.68 -15.73 -8.91
CA TRP A 525 11.64 -17.19 -8.90
C TRP A 525 11.57 -17.79 -10.32
N ILE A 526 10.74 -17.21 -11.20
CA ILE A 526 10.67 -17.58 -12.63
C ILE A 526 12.00 -17.32 -13.34
N GLN A 527 12.67 -16.20 -13.07
CA GLN A 527 13.96 -15.86 -13.67
C GLN A 527 15.09 -16.78 -13.20
N GLU A 528 15.11 -17.15 -11.92
CA GLU A 528 16.09 -18.08 -11.37
C GLU A 528 15.96 -19.47 -12.02
N LYS A 529 14.73 -19.99 -12.10
CA LYS A 529 14.48 -21.28 -12.76
C LYS A 529 14.72 -21.22 -14.27
N ALA A 530 14.31 -20.16 -14.96
CA ALA A 530 14.55 -20.00 -16.40
C ALA A 530 16.05 -19.89 -16.75
N SER A 531 16.85 -19.26 -15.89
CA SER A 531 18.30 -19.16 -16.10
C SER A 531 19.05 -20.45 -15.74
N SER A 532 18.53 -21.27 -14.82
CA SER A 532 19.06 -22.61 -14.51
C SER A 532 18.90 -23.64 -15.64
N LEU A 533 18.00 -23.41 -16.60
CA LEU A 533 17.85 -24.22 -17.83
C LEU A 533 19.00 -24.01 -18.83
N SER A 534 19.84 -22.98 -18.64
CA SER A 534 21.09 -22.82 -19.38
C SER A 534 22.22 -23.59 -18.65
N ALA A 535 22.49 -24.80 -19.14
CA ALA A 535 23.35 -25.79 -18.50
C ALA A 535 24.79 -25.33 -18.18
N VAL A 536 25.03 -24.82 -16.96
CA VAL A 536 26.33 -24.85 -16.29
C VAL A 536 26.11 -25.03 -14.77
N PRO A 537 26.62 -26.09 -14.13
CA PRO A 537 26.52 -26.29 -12.69
C PRO A 537 27.51 -25.35 -11.99
N ILE A 538 27.06 -24.17 -11.59
CA ILE A 538 27.83 -23.26 -10.74
C ILE A 538 27.24 -23.36 -9.33
N ILE A 539 28.04 -23.87 -8.40
CA ILE A 539 27.84 -23.72 -6.95
C ILE A 539 27.81 -22.22 -6.68
N ARG A 540 26.61 -21.61 -6.66
CA ARG A 540 26.43 -20.18 -6.39
C ARG A 540 26.21 -19.99 -4.89
N SER A 541 27.13 -19.26 -4.27
CA SER A 541 26.99 -18.79 -2.90
C SER A 541 25.80 -17.82 -2.79
N LYS A 542 24.90 -18.09 -1.83
CA LYS A 542 23.69 -17.30 -1.50
C LYS A 542 23.92 -15.78 -1.32
N GLN A 543 25.16 -15.34 -1.12
CA GLN A 543 25.51 -13.93 -0.86
C GLN A 543 25.55 -13.02 -2.10
N LYS A 544 25.71 -13.55 -3.33
CA LYS A 544 25.81 -12.71 -4.54
C LYS A 544 24.47 -12.45 -5.25
N LEU A 545 23.41 -13.09 -4.80
CA LEU A 545 22.06 -12.98 -5.38
C LEU A 545 21.26 -11.82 -4.76
N VAL A 546 21.58 -11.40 -3.54
CA VAL A 546 20.85 -10.35 -2.78
C VAL A 546 20.75 -8.98 -3.48
N ALA A 547 21.65 -8.65 -4.41
CA ALA A 547 21.67 -7.33 -5.06
C ALA A 547 20.69 -7.17 -6.25
N GLY A 548 19.91 -8.20 -6.58
CA GLY A 548 18.93 -8.17 -7.67
C GLY A 548 17.64 -8.93 -7.37
N TYR A 549 17.40 -9.23 -6.09
CA TYR A 549 16.12 -9.74 -5.57
C TYR A 549 15.45 -8.59 -4.84
N ASP A 550 14.13 -8.53 -4.95
CA ASP A 550 13.28 -7.75 -4.05
C ASP A 550 13.52 -8.28 -2.63
N ALA A 551 14.35 -7.53 -1.89
CA ALA A 551 14.92 -7.90 -0.60
C ALA A 551 13.87 -7.84 0.54
N GLU A 552 12.59 -7.83 0.20
CA GLU A 552 11.46 -7.52 1.07
C GLU A 552 10.44 -8.65 1.18
N SER A 553 10.65 -9.77 0.50
CA SER A 553 9.82 -10.96 0.72
C SER A 553 9.93 -11.46 2.16
N TRP A 554 8.79 -11.70 2.81
CA TRP A 554 8.74 -12.28 4.16
C TRP A 554 9.45 -13.65 4.25
N HIS A 555 9.52 -14.40 3.15
CA HIS A 555 10.17 -15.71 3.08
C HIS A 555 11.71 -15.61 3.11
N LEU A 556 12.30 -14.43 2.83
CA LEU A 556 13.74 -14.22 3.01
C LEU A 556 14.16 -14.37 4.48
N HIS A 557 13.22 -14.21 5.42
CA HIS A 557 13.41 -14.39 6.85
C HIS A 557 12.42 -15.40 7.42
N GLN A 558 12.67 -16.70 7.16
CA GLN A 558 11.81 -17.80 7.63
C GLN A 558 11.45 -17.69 9.12
N TRP A 559 12.38 -17.27 9.99
CA TRP A 559 12.07 -17.07 11.41
C TRP A 559 10.93 -16.07 11.61
N THR A 560 11.04 -14.89 11.01
CA THR A 560 10.03 -13.83 11.10
C THR A 560 8.71 -14.26 10.49
N PHE A 561 8.75 -14.92 9.33
CA PHE A 561 7.56 -15.49 8.70
C PHE A 561 6.80 -16.41 9.67
N GLU A 562 7.47 -17.39 10.26
CA GLU A 562 6.89 -18.36 11.21
C GLU A 562 6.42 -17.70 12.51
N MET A 563 7.16 -16.70 13.00
CA MET A 563 6.80 -15.97 14.21
C MET A 563 5.51 -15.17 14.06
N ILE A 564 5.17 -14.68 12.87
CA ILE A 564 3.88 -14.05 12.60
C ILE A 564 2.74 -15.06 12.73
N LEU A 565 2.85 -16.25 12.13
CA LEU A 565 1.85 -17.33 12.28
C LEU A 565 1.68 -17.74 13.74
N SER A 566 2.81 -17.90 14.45
CA SER A 566 2.81 -18.21 15.87
C SER A 566 2.13 -17.12 16.70
N SER A 567 2.46 -15.85 16.45
CA SER A 567 1.91 -14.70 17.18
C SER A 567 0.42 -14.51 16.94
N LEU A 568 -0.04 -14.69 15.69
CA LEU A 568 -1.47 -14.71 15.38
C LEU A 568 -2.17 -15.86 16.11
N GLY A 569 -1.61 -17.07 16.07
CA GLY A 569 -2.18 -18.24 16.76
C GLY A 569 -2.31 -18.03 18.27
N GLN A 570 -1.27 -17.46 18.88
CA GLN A 570 -1.27 -17.07 20.30
C GLN A 570 -2.32 -15.99 20.59
N TRP A 571 -2.42 -14.96 19.77
CA TRP A 571 -3.38 -13.87 19.94
C TRP A 571 -4.84 -14.36 19.86
N PHE A 572 -5.15 -15.21 18.87
CA PHE A 572 -6.44 -15.87 18.73
C PHE A 572 -6.76 -16.78 19.93
N HIS A 573 -5.79 -17.58 20.38
CA HIS A 573 -5.94 -18.44 21.55
C HIS A 573 -6.21 -17.64 22.83
N GLN A 574 -5.45 -16.56 23.08
CA GLN A 574 -5.63 -15.65 24.21
C GLN A 574 -7.01 -14.98 24.17
N GLY A 575 -7.51 -14.68 22.98
CA GLY A 575 -8.88 -14.20 22.73
C GLY A 575 -9.99 -15.24 22.93
N GLY A 576 -9.65 -16.49 23.27
CA GLY A 576 -10.60 -17.59 23.46
C GLY A 576 -11.09 -18.25 22.17
N GLN A 577 -10.46 -17.97 21.03
CA GLN A 577 -10.82 -18.52 19.72
C GLN A 577 -9.63 -19.30 19.13
N PRO A 578 -9.45 -20.61 19.40
CA PRO A 578 -8.33 -21.38 18.86
C PRO A 578 -8.39 -21.59 17.34
N LYS A 579 -9.48 -21.17 16.70
CA LYS A 579 -9.69 -21.23 15.26
C LYS A 579 -9.88 -19.82 14.71
N GLY A 580 -8.90 -19.32 13.96
CA GLY A 580 -8.87 -17.95 13.46
C GLY A 580 -9.02 -17.84 11.94
N ARG A 581 -9.60 -16.73 11.50
CA ARG A 581 -9.70 -16.36 10.08
C ARG A 581 -9.09 -14.98 9.88
N VAL A 582 -8.15 -14.91 8.94
CA VAL A 582 -7.41 -13.69 8.64
C VAL A 582 -7.50 -13.45 7.13
N VAL A 583 -7.87 -12.24 6.73
CA VAL A 583 -7.68 -11.76 5.36
C VAL A 583 -6.50 -10.80 5.38
N ILE A 584 -5.53 -11.02 4.53
CA ILE A 584 -4.38 -10.14 4.37
C ILE A 584 -4.59 -9.33 3.09
N LEU A 585 -4.52 -8.00 3.20
CA LEU A 585 -4.50 -7.08 2.06
C LEU A 585 -3.06 -6.61 1.85
N SER A 586 -2.57 -6.72 0.62
CA SER A 586 -1.21 -6.29 0.28
C SER A 586 -1.07 -5.72 -1.12
N GLY A 587 0.10 -5.14 -1.36
CA GLY A 587 0.46 -4.44 -2.59
C GLY A 587 1.93 -4.59 -2.94
N ASP A 588 2.53 -3.51 -3.45
CA ASP A 588 3.98 -3.32 -3.55
C ASP A 588 4.75 -4.36 -4.40
N VAL A 589 4.09 -4.95 -5.40
CA VAL A 589 4.75 -5.91 -6.32
C VAL A 589 4.37 -5.72 -7.79
N HIS A 590 3.57 -4.70 -8.12
CA HIS A 590 3.12 -4.38 -9.47
C HIS A 590 2.32 -5.48 -10.20
N TYR A 591 1.72 -6.43 -9.47
CA TYR A 591 0.71 -7.35 -10.00
C TYR A 591 -0.27 -7.80 -8.90
N GLY A 592 -1.48 -8.19 -9.30
CA GLY A 592 -2.50 -8.71 -8.40
C GLY A 592 -2.63 -10.24 -8.44
N PHE A 593 -2.90 -10.86 -7.29
CA PHE A 593 -3.14 -12.31 -7.17
C PHE A 593 -3.88 -12.63 -5.86
N ALA A 594 -4.22 -13.90 -5.65
CA ALA A 594 -4.73 -14.39 -4.38
C ALA A 594 -4.11 -15.74 -4.00
N SER A 595 -3.93 -15.98 -2.70
CA SER A 595 -3.52 -17.27 -2.16
C SER A 595 -4.21 -17.58 -0.84
N ARG A 596 -4.19 -18.85 -0.47
CA ARG A 596 -4.69 -19.37 0.81
C ARG A 596 -3.53 -19.96 1.58
N LEU A 597 -3.43 -19.66 2.86
CA LEU A 597 -2.55 -20.33 3.81
C LEU A 597 -3.40 -20.97 4.91
N HIS A 598 -3.22 -22.28 5.12
CA HIS A 598 -3.83 -23.01 6.23
C HIS A 598 -2.74 -23.39 7.21
N TYR A 599 -2.78 -22.84 8.42
CA TYR A 599 -1.81 -23.09 9.48
C TYR A 599 -2.45 -23.90 10.60
N TRP A 600 -1.72 -24.89 11.10
CA TRP A 600 -2.10 -25.69 12.26
C TRP A 600 -0.89 -25.84 13.18
N ALA A 601 -1.07 -25.62 14.48
CA ALA A 601 0.01 -25.82 15.45
C ALA A 601 -0.52 -26.39 16.77
N THR A 602 0.09 -27.48 17.23
CA THR A 602 -0.08 -27.97 18.60
C THR A 602 0.78 -27.17 19.57
N ARG A 603 1.98 -26.82 19.13
CA ARG A 603 2.95 -25.95 19.80
C ARG A 603 3.50 -24.94 18.78
N PRO A 604 2.92 -23.74 18.69
CA PRO A 604 3.46 -22.70 17.81
C PRO A 604 4.93 -22.41 18.09
N LEU A 605 5.65 -21.89 17.08
CA LEU A 605 7.06 -21.55 17.19
C LEU A 605 7.33 -20.62 18.38
N GLY A 606 8.38 -20.90 19.15
CA GLY A 606 8.80 -20.09 20.29
C GLY A 606 7.96 -20.32 21.55
N THR A 607 7.04 -21.30 21.54
CA THR A 607 6.19 -21.61 22.69
C THR A 607 6.52 -22.98 23.28
N ASN A 608 6.55 -23.05 24.61
CA ASN A 608 6.65 -24.31 25.36
C ASN A 608 5.28 -24.87 25.75
N GLN A 609 4.20 -24.13 25.47
CA GLN A 609 2.84 -24.50 25.82
C GLN A 609 2.14 -25.15 24.64
N SER A 610 1.41 -26.24 24.90
CA SER A 610 0.52 -26.80 23.88
C SER A 610 -0.80 -26.04 23.90
N ILE A 611 -0.98 -25.12 22.94
CA ILE A 611 -2.15 -24.24 22.87
C ILE A 611 -3.13 -24.59 21.74
N GLY A 612 -2.76 -25.47 20.81
CA GLY A 612 -3.66 -26.01 19.78
C GLY A 612 -4.42 -24.95 18.99
N THR A 613 -3.83 -24.44 17.90
CA THR A 613 -4.41 -23.39 17.07
C THR A 613 -4.54 -23.79 15.61
N GLU A 614 -5.56 -23.28 14.95
CA GLU A 614 -5.80 -23.43 13.52
C GLU A 614 -6.12 -22.06 12.91
N LEU A 615 -5.40 -21.64 11.88
CA LEU A 615 -5.65 -20.38 11.19
C LEU A 615 -5.89 -20.63 9.70
N ILE A 616 -6.88 -19.94 9.13
CA ILE A 616 -7.00 -19.78 7.68
C ILE A 616 -6.68 -18.33 7.34
N LEU A 617 -5.64 -18.14 6.53
CA LEU A 617 -5.19 -16.86 5.99
C LEU A 617 -5.57 -16.80 4.50
N ALA A 618 -6.23 -15.73 4.09
CA ALA A 618 -6.48 -15.42 2.69
C ALA A 618 -5.67 -14.18 2.30
N GLN A 619 -4.65 -14.36 1.48
CA GLN A 619 -3.80 -13.29 0.98
C GLN A 619 -4.40 -12.75 -0.32
N LEU A 620 -4.68 -11.45 -0.34
CA LEU A 620 -5.27 -10.74 -1.46
C LEU A 620 -4.32 -9.60 -1.84
N THR A 621 -3.74 -9.67 -3.03
CA THR A 621 -2.81 -8.65 -3.53
C THR A 621 -3.44 -7.85 -4.67
N SER A 622 -3.36 -6.51 -4.58
CA SER A 622 -3.73 -5.60 -5.67
C SER A 622 -2.66 -4.52 -5.84
N SER A 623 -1.91 -4.65 -6.93
CA SER A 623 -0.86 -3.73 -7.35
C SER A 623 -0.66 -3.88 -8.87
N PRO A 624 -0.36 -2.83 -9.65
CA PRO A 624 -0.26 -1.44 -9.27
C PRO A 624 -1.53 -0.65 -9.67
N LEU A 625 -1.82 0.47 -9.02
CA LEU A 625 -2.80 1.45 -9.51
C LEU A 625 -2.30 2.12 -10.79
N LYS A 626 -0.99 2.39 -10.85
CA LYS A 626 -0.30 2.92 -12.02
C LYS A 626 1.20 2.63 -11.94
N ASN A 627 1.62 1.48 -12.46
CA ASN A 627 3.04 1.19 -12.69
C ASN A 627 3.24 -0.05 -13.58
N GLN A 628 2.35 -0.33 -14.53
CA GLN A 628 2.51 -1.51 -15.38
C GLN A 628 3.75 -1.40 -16.26
N GLU A 629 4.50 -2.50 -16.33
CA GLU A 629 5.73 -2.64 -17.11
C GLU A 629 5.72 -3.92 -17.93
N GLY A 630 6.62 -4.02 -18.91
CA GLY A 630 6.69 -5.19 -19.79
C GLY A 630 6.88 -6.54 -19.08
N LYS A 631 7.48 -6.57 -17.88
CA LYS A 631 7.57 -7.79 -17.05
C LYS A 631 6.20 -8.19 -16.48
N THR A 632 5.47 -7.23 -15.92
CA THR A 632 4.12 -7.42 -15.36
C THR A 632 3.11 -7.78 -16.45
N GLU A 633 3.22 -7.18 -17.65
CA GLU A 633 2.39 -7.55 -18.80
C GLU A 633 2.62 -9.00 -19.25
N LYS A 634 3.86 -9.50 -19.17
CA LYS A 634 4.15 -10.92 -19.43
C LYS A 634 3.52 -11.82 -18.37
N LEU A 635 3.60 -11.46 -17.08
CA LEU A 635 2.90 -12.21 -16.03
C LEU A 635 1.39 -12.24 -16.28
N HIS A 636 0.80 -11.12 -16.68
CA HIS A 636 -0.61 -11.05 -17.03
C HIS A 636 -0.99 -12.02 -18.16
N GLN A 637 -0.12 -12.13 -19.17
CA GLN A 637 -0.33 -12.98 -20.35
C GLN A 637 -0.09 -14.46 -20.09
N PHE A 638 0.86 -14.83 -19.23
CA PHE A 638 1.29 -16.23 -19.10
C PHE A 638 0.93 -16.87 -17.75
N GLY A 639 0.66 -16.07 -16.71
CA GLY A 639 0.41 -16.58 -15.36
C GLY A 639 1.64 -17.30 -14.80
N TYR A 640 1.42 -18.40 -14.08
CA TYR A 640 2.50 -19.22 -13.53
C TYR A 640 3.14 -20.11 -14.62
N PRO A 641 4.48 -20.31 -14.63
CA PRO A 641 5.14 -21.07 -15.69
C PRO A 641 4.59 -22.50 -15.80
N PRO A 642 4.10 -22.93 -16.98
CA PRO A 642 3.52 -24.26 -17.16
C PRO A 642 4.54 -25.38 -16.96
N ASP A 643 5.78 -25.18 -17.40
CA ASP A 643 6.83 -26.19 -17.36
C ASP A 643 7.22 -26.59 -15.93
N LEU A 644 6.95 -25.72 -14.95
CA LEU A 644 7.30 -25.93 -13.54
C LEU A 644 6.11 -26.35 -12.66
N PHE A 645 4.87 -26.06 -13.08
CA PHE A 645 3.69 -26.26 -12.22
C PHE A 645 2.54 -27.01 -12.91
N GLY A 646 2.76 -27.49 -14.13
CA GLY A 646 1.72 -28.16 -14.91
C GLY A 646 0.54 -27.23 -15.17
N THR A 647 -0.69 -27.71 -14.96
CA THR A 647 -1.94 -26.95 -15.21
C THR A 647 -2.66 -26.49 -13.94
N VAL A 648 -2.15 -26.85 -12.76
CA VAL A 648 -2.73 -26.56 -11.45
C VAL A 648 -1.97 -25.40 -10.80
N PRO A 649 -2.63 -24.51 -10.04
CA PRO A 649 -1.91 -23.49 -9.29
C PRO A 649 -0.88 -24.10 -8.32
N PRO A 650 0.26 -23.43 -8.08
CA PRO A 650 1.27 -23.91 -7.15
C PRO A 650 0.70 -24.11 -5.73
N SER A 651 1.15 -25.17 -5.05
CA SER A 651 0.89 -25.39 -3.63
C SER A 651 2.13 -25.93 -2.96
N PHE A 652 2.40 -25.44 -1.76
CA PHE A 652 3.56 -25.80 -0.96
C PHE A 652 3.12 -26.18 0.45
N GLU A 653 3.73 -27.22 1.00
CA GLU A 653 3.49 -27.68 2.36
C GLU A 653 4.76 -27.53 3.19
N THR A 654 4.62 -27.11 4.44
CA THR A 654 5.73 -26.95 5.36
C THR A 654 5.37 -27.50 6.73
N VAL A 655 6.33 -28.15 7.37
CA VAL A 655 6.23 -28.69 8.73
C VAL A 655 7.38 -28.20 9.57
N GLY A 656 7.17 -28.01 10.88
CA GLY A 656 8.21 -27.51 11.77
C GLY A 656 8.18 -28.05 13.20
N TRP A 657 9.31 -27.85 13.90
CA TRP A 657 9.58 -28.33 15.26
C TRP A 657 10.30 -27.27 16.11
N ASN A 658 9.95 -27.15 17.39
CA ASN A 658 10.58 -26.24 18.35
C ASN A 658 11.89 -26.83 18.92
N GLU A 659 11.89 -28.12 19.27
CA GLU A 659 12.99 -28.77 20.01
C GLU A 659 13.57 -29.94 19.20
N MET A 660 14.67 -29.69 18.49
CA MET A 660 15.44 -30.74 17.81
C MET A 660 16.94 -30.56 17.96
N SER A 661 17.64 -31.69 18.09
CA SER A 661 19.10 -31.70 18.07
C SER A 661 19.63 -31.41 16.67
N PHE A 662 20.83 -30.82 16.59
CA PHE A 662 21.57 -30.69 15.33
C PHE A 662 21.81 -32.08 14.72
N LEU A 663 21.43 -32.27 13.45
CA LEU A 663 21.50 -33.55 12.71
C LEU A 663 20.52 -34.65 13.20
N GLU A 664 19.25 -34.31 13.40
CA GLU A 664 18.18 -35.29 13.65
C GLU A 664 17.47 -35.67 12.33
N THR A 665 17.23 -36.97 12.12
CA THR A 665 16.44 -37.46 10.97
C THR A 665 14.96 -37.26 11.25
N VAL A 666 14.30 -36.46 10.42
CA VAL A 666 12.85 -36.15 10.58
C VAL A 666 11.95 -36.90 9.62
N GLY A 667 12.52 -37.47 8.56
CA GLY A 667 11.76 -38.16 7.54
C GLY A 667 12.64 -38.76 6.45
N THR A 668 12.00 -39.38 5.48
CA THR A 668 12.65 -39.95 4.29
C THR A 668 12.09 -39.32 3.02
N VAL A 669 12.97 -38.93 2.09
CA VAL A 669 12.60 -38.41 0.76
C VAL A 669 12.68 -39.53 -0.26
N THR A 670 11.66 -39.66 -1.09
CA THR A 670 11.60 -40.57 -2.23
C THR A 670 11.90 -39.82 -3.53
N PHE A 671 12.94 -40.21 -4.26
CA PHE A 671 13.29 -39.65 -5.57
C PHE A 671 12.86 -40.58 -6.71
N ARG A 672 12.31 -40.01 -7.79
CA ARG A 672 12.06 -40.68 -9.06
C ARG A 672 13.11 -40.27 -10.07
N ILE A 673 14.18 -41.06 -10.12
CA ILE A 673 15.15 -41.03 -11.22
C ILE A 673 14.67 -42.06 -12.24
N THR A 674 14.97 -41.89 -13.52
CA THR A 674 14.44 -42.58 -14.72
C THR A 674 14.39 -44.14 -14.75
N ASP A 675 14.64 -44.85 -13.64
CA ASP A 675 14.05 -46.13 -13.21
C ASP A 675 14.95 -46.82 -12.16
N PRO A 676 15.33 -46.10 -11.08
CA PRO A 676 15.04 -46.63 -9.75
C PRO A 676 14.53 -45.57 -8.75
N ILE A 677 13.70 -46.02 -7.79
CA ILE A 677 13.31 -45.23 -6.63
C ILE A 677 14.46 -45.24 -5.62
N GLU A 678 14.97 -44.07 -5.24
CA GLU A 678 15.95 -43.92 -4.17
C GLU A 678 15.30 -43.29 -2.94
N LEU A 679 15.51 -43.88 -1.76
CA LEU A 679 15.10 -43.34 -0.47
C LEU A 679 16.32 -42.75 0.24
N LYS A 680 16.23 -41.50 0.67
CA LYS A 680 17.28 -40.84 1.48
C LYS A 680 16.71 -40.29 2.77
N ASP A 681 17.44 -40.48 3.86
CA ASP A 681 17.16 -39.82 5.13
C ASP A 681 17.34 -38.32 4.97
N PHE A 682 16.37 -37.54 5.45
CA PHE A 682 16.46 -36.10 5.46
C PHE A 682 16.87 -35.61 6.85
N LEU A 683 18.05 -34.99 6.89
CA LEU A 683 18.62 -34.40 8.10
C LEU A 683 18.39 -32.89 8.08
N LEU A 684 17.82 -32.35 9.14
CA LEU A 684 17.79 -30.91 9.33
C LEU A 684 19.18 -30.41 9.73
N ASN A 685 19.77 -29.61 8.83
CA ASN A 685 21.12 -29.07 8.98
C ASN A 685 21.12 -27.54 9.07
N SER A 686 20.28 -27.01 9.95
CA SER A 686 20.30 -25.60 10.32
C SER A 686 20.65 -25.50 11.81
N GLU A 687 21.73 -24.78 12.14
CA GLU A 687 21.95 -24.28 13.50
C GLU A 687 21.09 -23.02 13.74
N LEU A 688 20.91 -22.18 12.72
CA LEU A 688 20.25 -20.87 12.75
C LEU A 688 18.90 -20.87 12.02
N GLY A 689 17.84 -20.37 12.65
CA GLY A 689 16.48 -20.31 12.09
C GLY A 689 15.54 -21.45 12.56
N PRO A 690 14.24 -21.36 12.23
CA PRO A 690 13.25 -22.33 12.68
C PRO A 690 13.52 -23.68 11.99
N LYS A 691 13.28 -24.79 12.71
CA LYS A 691 13.53 -26.13 12.18
C LYS A 691 12.33 -26.55 11.35
N VAL A 692 12.40 -26.30 10.04
CA VAL A 692 11.28 -26.55 9.11
C VAL A 692 11.73 -27.33 7.89
N VAL A 693 10.79 -28.08 7.30
CA VAL A 693 10.95 -28.74 6.00
C VAL A 693 9.81 -28.31 5.10
N SER A 694 10.13 -27.71 3.95
CA SER A 694 9.16 -27.32 2.94
C SER A 694 9.21 -28.24 1.73
N THR A 695 8.07 -28.49 1.09
CA THR A 695 8.04 -29.16 -0.22
C THR A 695 8.76 -28.38 -1.32
N GLU A 696 8.97 -27.08 -1.11
CA GLU A 696 9.74 -26.21 -1.98
C GLU A 696 11.24 -26.50 -1.95
N ASP A 697 11.76 -27.05 -0.84
CA ASP A 697 13.17 -27.38 -0.69
C ASP A 697 13.60 -28.60 -1.52
N PHE A 698 12.63 -29.36 -2.04
CA PHE A 698 12.92 -30.61 -2.72
C PHE A 698 13.27 -30.41 -4.21
N GLU A 699 14.25 -31.16 -4.70
CA GLU A 699 14.60 -31.19 -6.13
C GLU A 699 13.42 -31.67 -7.00
N GLU A 700 13.42 -31.32 -8.29
CA GLU A 700 12.38 -31.65 -9.28
C GLU A 700 12.02 -33.16 -9.34
N TYR A 701 12.93 -34.03 -8.90
CA TYR A 701 12.75 -35.49 -8.90
C TYR A 701 12.23 -36.06 -7.57
N ALA A 702 12.13 -35.26 -6.51
CA ALA A 702 11.52 -35.71 -5.27
C ALA A 702 10.01 -35.86 -5.47
N THR A 703 9.45 -36.97 -5.02
CA THR A 703 8.03 -37.31 -5.23
C THR A 703 7.24 -37.38 -3.93
N ARG A 704 7.91 -37.65 -2.80
CA ARG A 704 7.25 -37.89 -1.52
C ARG A 704 8.22 -37.70 -0.36
N PHE A 705 7.73 -37.11 0.72
CA PHE A 705 8.43 -37.01 2.00
C PHE A 705 7.62 -37.71 3.08
N GLU A 706 8.11 -38.83 3.63
CA GLU A 706 7.46 -39.52 4.75
C GLU A 706 8.02 -39.03 6.08
N LEU A 707 7.13 -38.65 7.00
CA LEU A 707 7.51 -38.13 8.31
C LEU A 707 7.78 -39.27 9.30
N ASN A 708 8.96 -39.24 9.91
CA ASN A 708 9.34 -40.18 10.98
C ASN A 708 9.01 -39.63 12.38
N LYS A 709 8.81 -38.31 12.49
CA LYS A 709 8.51 -37.60 13.74
C LYS A 709 7.33 -36.65 13.52
N ALA A 710 6.40 -36.61 14.46
CA ALA A 710 5.28 -35.68 14.41
C ALA A 710 5.78 -34.23 14.53
N PRO A 711 5.30 -33.30 13.68
CA PRO A 711 5.64 -31.89 13.77
C PRO A 711 4.85 -31.15 14.85
N ASP A 712 5.41 -30.04 15.32
CA ASP A 712 4.77 -29.12 16.26
C ASP A 712 3.79 -28.16 15.54
N TRP A 713 4.10 -27.81 14.28
CA TRP A 713 3.23 -27.06 13.40
C TRP A 713 3.35 -27.50 11.94
N TYR A 714 2.32 -27.18 11.17
CA TYR A 714 2.20 -27.41 9.74
C TYR A 714 1.51 -26.22 9.09
N TYR A 715 1.89 -25.88 7.88
CA TYR A 715 1.04 -25.07 7.01
C TYR A 715 1.10 -25.49 5.55
N GLN A 716 0.03 -25.15 4.85
CA GLN A 716 -0.08 -25.27 3.40
C GLN A 716 -0.39 -23.93 2.78
N ILE A 717 0.42 -23.53 1.80
CA ILE A 717 0.16 -22.39 0.91
C ILE A 717 -0.40 -22.92 -0.40
N THR A 718 -1.49 -22.34 -0.88
CA THR A 718 -2.11 -22.65 -2.17
C THR A 718 -2.40 -21.36 -2.92
N TYR A 719 -1.77 -21.18 -4.08
CA TYR A 719 -2.08 -20.08 -4.97
C TYR A 719 -3.36 -20.36 -5.74
N LEU A 720 -4.07 -19.32 -6.16
CA LEU A 720 -5.40 -19.46 -6.73
C LEU A 720 -5.45 -19.00 -8.19
N ARG A 721 -6.41 -19.56 -8.91
CA ARG A 721 -6.81 -19.11 -10.23
C ARG A 721 -8.23 -18.57 -10.16
N THR A 722 -8.52 -17.56 -10.96
CA THR A 722 -9.87 -17.00 -11.10
C THR A 722 -10.89 -17.98 -11.70
N GLU A 723 -12.15 -17.77 -11.37
CA GLU A 723 -13.27 -18.53 -11.92
C GLU A 723 -13.55 -18.20 -13.40
N ARG A 724 -13.87 -19.21 -14.21
CA ARG A 724 -14.32 -18.98 -15.59
C ARG A 724 -15.82 -18.71 -15.61
N GLU A 725 -16.18 -17.45 -15.72
CA GLU A 725 -17.58 -17.01 -15.76
C GLU A 725 -18.22 -17.14 -17.16
N VAL A 726 -17.42 -17.06 -18.23
CA VAL A 726 -17.87 -17.18 -19.63
C VAL A 726 -16.95 -18.06 -20.48
N ARG A 727 -17.50 -18.66 -21.53
CA ARG A 727 -16.76 -19.44 -22.54
C ARG A 727 -17.25 -19.13 -23.96
N LEU A 728 -16.42 -19.44 -24.96
CA LEU A 728 -16.82 -19.38 -26.36
C LEU A 728 -17.43 -20.72 -26.80
N GLU A 729 -18.67 -20.68 -27.28
CA GLU A 729 -19.36 -21.77 -27.94
C GLU A 729 -19.80 -21.34 -29.34
N ASN A 730 -19.33 -22.05 -30.38
CA ASN A 730 -19.65 -21.73 -31.78
C ASN A 730 -19.43 -20.25 -32.16
N GLY A 731 -18.45 -19.60 -31.53
CA GLY A 731 -18.14 -18.18 -31.75
C GLY A 731 -18.98 -17.19 -30.96
N THR A 732 -19.87 -17.66 -30.08
CA THR A 732 -20.71 -16.83 -29.19
C THR A 732 -20.23 -16.97 -27.74
N LEU A 733 -20.26 -15.88 -26.98
CA LEU A 733 -19.99 -15.92 -25.54
C LEU A 733 -21.23 -16.45 -24.81
N VAL A 734 -21.03 -17.45 -23.96
CA VAL A 734 -22.07 -18.02 -23.11
C VAL A 734 -21.59 -18.14 -21.67
N ALA A 735 -22.51 -18.09 -20.72
CA ALA A 735 -22.24 -18.28 -19.30
C ALA A 735 -21.72 -19.70 -19.02
N VAL A 736 -20.86 -19.85 -18.01
CA VAL A 736 -20.52 -21.15 -17.43
C VAL A 736 -21.39 -21.36 -16.20
N GLU A 737 -22.52 -22.04 -16.35
CA GLU A 737 -23.58 -22.16 -15.33
C GLU A 737 -23.08 -22.59 -13.94
N GLU A 738 -22.05 -23.43 -13.86
CA GLU A 738 -21.45 -23.89 -12.60
C GLU A 738 -20.77 -22.78 -11.77
N ASN A 739 -20.31 -21.71 -12.43
CA ASN A 739 -19.54 -20.62 -11.82
C ASN A 739 -20.33 -19.32 -11.71
N VAL A 740 -21.62 -19.35 -12.06
CA VAL A 740 -22.47 -18.17 -12.20
C VAL A 740 -23.63 -18.29 -11.25
N ASP A 741 -23.91 -17.22 -10.50
CA ASP A 741 -25.19 -17.09 -9.83
C ASP A 741 -26.27 -16.78 -10.88
N PRO A 742 -27.29 -17.64 -11.06
CA PRO A 742 -28.33 -17.44 -12.07
C PRO A 742 -29.12 -16.14 -11.92
N GLN A 743 -29.08 -15.51 -10.73
CA GLN A 743 -29.75 -14.23 -10.47
C GLN A 743 -28.84 -13.01 -10.72
N SER A 744 -27.58 -13.22 -11.13
CA SER A 744 -26.60 -12.16 -11.27
C SER A 744 -26.61 -11.51 -12.66
N GLU A 745 -26.91 -10.21 -12.71
CA GLU A 745 -26.74 -9.36 -13.91
C GLU A 745 -25.26 -9.16 -14.31
N ARG A 746 -24.32 -9.73 -13.57
CA ARG A 746 -22.88 -9.60 -13.85
C ARG A 746 -22.50 -10.20 -15.20
N ILE A 747 -23.08 -11.34 -15.58
CA ILE A 747 -22.67 -12.05 -16.79
C ILE A 747 -23.05 -11.29 -18.04
N ASP A 748 -24.26 -10.74 -18.08
CA ASP A 748 -24.69 -9.93 -19.21
C ASP A 748 -23.77 -8.70 -19.37
N ARG A 749 -23.46 -8.01 -18.26
CA ARG A 749 -22.51 -6.88 -18.26
C ARG A 749 -21.09 -7.28 -18.67
N LEU A 750 -20.62 -8.46 -18.27
CA LEU A 750 -19.31 -8.98 -18.68
C LEU A 750 -19.29 -9.30 -20.17
N ILE A 751 -20.33 -9.92 -20.70
CA ILE A 751 -20.46 -10.22 -22.13
C ILE A 751 -20.49 -8.91 -22.93
N ASP A 752 -21.31 -7.95 -22.53
CA ASP A 752 -21.39 -6.63 -23.16
C ASP A 752 -20.03 -5.91 -23.13
N TYR A 753 -19.34 -5.96 -21.99
CA TYR A 753 -18.00 -5.40 -21.85
C TYR A 753 -17.00 -6.04 -22.83
N LEU A 754 -16.94 -7.38 -22.86
CA LEU A 754 -16.03 -8.13 -23.72
C LEU A 754 -16.33 -7.90 -25.21
N LEU A 755 -17.59 -7.84 -25.61
CA LEU A 755 -17.99 -7.49 -26.98
C LEU A 755 -17.67 -6.03 -27.31
N GLY A 756 -17.79 -5.13 -26.33
CA GLY A 756 -17.43 -3.72 -26.42
C GLY A 756 -15.93 -3.47 -26.66
N THR A 757 -15.06 -4.45 -26.39
CA THR A 757 -13.61 -4.38 -26.71
C THR A 757 -13.31 -4.35 -28.21
N GLY A 758 -14.29 -4.55 -29.09
CA GLY A 758 -14.13 -4.36 -30.53
C GLY A 758 -13.18 -5.34 -31.25
N PHE A 759 -12.48 -6.21 -30.53
CA PHE A 759 -11.49 -7.15 -31.08
C PHE A 759 -11.72 -8.57 -30.54
N LEU A 760 -12.16 -9.46 -31.44
CA LEU A 760 -12.36 -10.89 -31.13
C LEU A 760 -11.09 -11.58 -30.58
N LYS A 761 -9.90 -11.08 -30.92
CA LYS A 761 -8.63 -11.58 -30.37
C LYS A 761 -8.61 -11.47 -28.83
N HIS A 762 -9.03 -10.35 -28.27
CA HIS A 762 -9.02 -10.14 -26.81
C HIS A 762 -10.08 -10.96 -26.09
N VAL A 763 -11.26 -11.13 -26.71
CA VAL A 763 -12.26 -12.08 -26.22
C VAL A 763 -11.69 -13.50 -26.18
N LYS A 764 -11.02 -13.93 -27.26
CA LYS A 764 -10.37 -15.26 -27.32
C LYS A 764 -9.27 -15.41 -26.29
N GLU A 765 -8.45 -14.38 -26.06
CA GLU A 765 -7.45 -14.38 -25.00
C GLU A 765 -8.13 -14.52 -23.62
N TYR A 766 -9.14 -13.70 -23.32
CA TYR A 766 -9.84 -13.69 -22.03
C TYR A 766 -10.46 -15.04 -21.66
N VAL A 767 -11.07 -15.71 -22.63
CA VAL A 767 -11.72 -17.01 -22.38
C VAL A 767 -10.74 -18.18 -22.37
N GLN A 768 -9.43 -18.00 -22.52
CA GLN A 768 -8.45 -19.10 -22.41
C GLN A 768 -8.39 -19.67 -21.00
N SER A 769 -7.80 -20.86 -20.85
CA SER A 769 -7.64 -21.53 -19.55
C SER A 769 -6.47 -20.95 -18.74
N ARG A 770 -5.61 -20.18 -19.40
CA ARG A 770 -4.43 -19.49 -18.86
C ARG A 770 -4.32 -18.10 -19.50
N GLY A 771 -3.53 -17.24 -18.86
CA GLY A 771 -3.35 -15.86 -19.28
C GLY A 771 -4.57 -14.98 -19.01
N PRO A 772 -4.70 -13.87 -19.75
CA PRO A 772 -5.14 -12.54 -19.30
C PRO A 772 -5.77 -12.44 -17.90
N GLY A 773 -4.92 -12.32 -16.89
CA GLY A 773 -5.36 -12.02 -15.53
C GLY A 773 -5.92 -13.21 -14.77
N ARG A 774 -5.84 -14.44 -15.31
CA ARG A 774 -6.42 -15.64 -14.68
C ARG A 774 -5.75 -16.05 -13.38
N GLU A 775 -4.42 -16.02 -13.36
CA GLU A 775 -3.59 -16.41 -12.22
C GLU A 775 -2.96 -15.17 -11.62
N ILE A 776 -2.45 -14.28 -12.48
CA ILE A 776 -1.80 -13.03 -12.10
C ILE A 776 -2.39 -11.89 -12.93
N GLY A 777 -2.89 -10.85 -12.26
CA GLY A 777 -3.31 -9.59 -12.86
C GLY A 777 -2.13 -8.61 -12.96
N GLY A 778 -1.31 -8.72 -14.01
CA GLY A 778 -0.14 -7.86 -14.21
C GLY A 778 -0.40 -6.57 -15.02
N LEU A 779 -1.64 -6.13 -15.15
CA LEU A 779 -1.98 -4.79 -15.65
C LEU A 779 -2.33 -3.89 -14.46
N ASN A 780 -2.36 -2.57 -14.67
CA ASN A 780 -2.86 -1.66 -13.63
C ASN A 780 -4.23 -2.15 -13.14
N ASN A 781 -4.40 -2.29 -11.83
CA ASN A 781 -5.60 -2.87 -11.23
C ASN A 781 -6.00 -2.25 -9.88
N LEU A 782 -7.23 -2.53 -9.47
CA LEU A 782 -7.82 -2.18 -8.18
C LEU A 782 -8.59 -3.39 -7.64
N GLY A 783 -8.32 -3.79 -6.40
CA GLY A 783 -8.99 -4.92 -5.76
C GLY A 783 -10.29 -4.50 -5.07
N GLN A 784 -11.39 -5.18 -5.40
CA GLN A 784 -12.64 -5.11 -4.66
C GLN A 784 -12.87 -6.42 -3.91
N VAL A 785 -13.04 -6.33 -2.60
CA VAL A 785 -13.20 -7.46 -1.69
C VAL A 785 -14.65 -7.53 -1.21
N SER A 786 -15.23 -8.73 -1.26
CA SER A 786 -16.53 -9.07 -0.67
C SER A 786 -16.43 -10.40 0.08
N ILE A 787 -17.37 -10.66 0.97
CA ILE A 787 -17.34 -11.86 1.83
C ILE A 787 -18.64 -12.66 1.62
N VAL A 788 -18.52 -13.97 1.52
CA VAL A 788 -19.64 -14.91 1.64
C VAL A 788 -19.55 -15.53 3.02
N TRP A 789 -20.52 -15.29 3.88
CA TRP A 789 -20.50 -15.73 5.28
C TRP A 789 -21.76 -16.48 5.67
N ARG A 790 -21.72 -17.81 5.51
CA ARG A 790 -22.78 -18.75 5.87
C ARG A 790 -22.24 -19.84 6.81
N PRO A 791 -23.09 -20.57 7.55
CA PRO A 791 -22.63 -21.61 8.47
C PRO A 791 -21.74 -22.67 7.80
N ASP A 792 -22.13 -23.12 6.60
CA ASP A 792 -21.51 -24.16 5.78
C ASP A 792 -20.50 -23.63 4.74
N LYS A 793 -20.53 -22.33 4.47
CA LYS A 793 -19.72 -21.70 3.42
C LYS A 793 -19.19 -20.35 3.88
N LYS A 794 -17.88 -20.25 4.08
CA LYS A 794 -17.18 -18.99 4.37
C LYS A 794 -16.11 -18.77 3.30
N GLU A 795 -16.21 -17.69 2.55
CA GLU A 795 -15.26 -17.33 1.50
C GLU A 795 -15.00 -15.82 1.53
N VAL A 796 -13.81 -15.43 1.12
CA VAL A 796 -13.53 -14.06 0.70
C VAL A 796 -13.32 -14.04 -0.82
N VAL A 797 -13.88 -13.03 -1.48
CA VAL A 797 -13.85 -12.86 -2.93
C VAL A 797 -13.11 -11.58 -3.26
N GLN A 798 -12.07 -11.67 -4.09
CA GLN A 798 -11.40 -10.52 -4.68
C GLN A 798 -11.74 -10.43 -6.17
N ASP A 799 -12.41 -9.35 -6.55
CA ASP A 799 -12.60 -8.93 -7.92
C ASP A 799 -11.53 -7.87 -8.26
N LEU A 800 -10.54 -8.22 -9.09
CA LEU A 800 -9.60 -7.23 -9.62
C LEU A 800 -10.24 -6.51 -10.81
N TRP A 801 -10.38 -5.20 -10.66
CA TRP A 801 -10.77 -4.28 -11.72
C TRP A 801 -9.55 -3.93 -12.55
N TRP A 802 -9.65 -4.11 -13.86
CA TRP A 802 -8.63 -3.68 -14.82
C TRP A 802 -9.29 -3.39 -16.17
N ARG A 803 -8.54 -2.86 -17.12
CA ARG A 803 -9.04 -2.53 -18.47
C ARG A 803 -8.52 -3.54 -19.48
N GLY A 804 -9.42 -4.06 -20.32
CA GLY A 804 -9.05 -4.95 -21.43
C GLY A 804 -8.01 -4.31 -22.38
N PRO A 805 -7.21 -5.10 -23.12
CA PRO A 805 -6.16 -4.56 -23.98
C PRO A 805 -6.73 -3.60 -25.05
N ASP A 806 -6.13 -2.41 -25.09
CA ASP A 806 -6.28 -1.25 -25.97
C ASP A 806 -7.34 -1.28 -27.11
N THR A 807 -8.45 -0.57 -26.90
CA THR A 807 -9.18 0.10 -27.99
C THR A 807 -8.93 1.59 -27.95
N ARG A 808 -7.75 2.01 -28.43
CA ARG A 808 -7.37 3.41 -28.65
C ARG A 808 -7.70 4.31 -27.45
N GLU A 809 -6.90 4.19 -26.40
CA GLU A 809 -6.71 5.22 -25.36
C GLU A 809 -8.01 5.97 -24.95
N SER A 810 -8.80 5.38 -24.04
CA SER A 810 -9.79 6.01 -23.12
C SER A 810 -11.28 5.62 -23.19
N SER A 811 -11.76 4.82 -24.14
CA SER A 811 -13.24 4.64 -24.27
C SER A 811 -13.89 3.66 -23.28
N LEU A 812 -13.23 2.57 -22.89
CA LEU A 812 -13.83 1.58 -22.00
C LEU A 812 -13.54 1.86 -20.53
N ALA A 813 -14.60 1.89 -19.74
CA ALA A 813 -14.54 1.94 -18.28
C ALA A 813 -13.78 0.72 -17.73
N PRO A 814 -13.18 0.81 -16.53
CA PRO A 814 -12.66 -0.37 -15.83
C PRO A 814 -13.79 -1.36 -15.52
N PHE A 815 -13.47 -2.66 -15.50
CA PHE A 815 -14.42 -3.73 -15.17
C PHE A 815 -13.76 -4.81 -14.30
N PRO A 816 -14.49 -5.48 -13.39
CA PRO A 816 -13.96 -6.56 -12.55
C PRO A 816 -13.75 -7.84 -13.38
N LEU A 817 -12.61 -7.96 -14.03
CA LEU A 817 -12.34 -9.00 -15.02
C LEU A 817 -11.70 -10.26 -14.44
N SER A 818 -11.10 -10.17 -13.24
CA SER A 818 -10.47 -11.31 -12.55
C SER A 818 -11.11 -11.53 -11.18
N ARG A 819 -11.80 -12.66 -11.00
CA ARG A 819 -12.49 -13.02 -9.75
C ARG A 819 -11.81 -14.19 -9.04
N PHE A 820 -11.20 -13.94 -7.89
CA PHE A 820 -10.59 -14.96 -7.03
C PHE A 820 -11.51 -15.26 -5.83
N ARG A 821 -11.72 -16.54 -5.52
CA ARG A 821 -12.42 -16.98 -4.30
C ARG A 821 -11.49 -17.75 -3.40
N VAL A 822 -11.40 -17.35 -2.14
CA VAL A 822 -10.58 -18.01 -1.13
C VAL A 822 -11.50 -18.64 -0.09
N ASP A 823 -11.42 -19.96 0.08
CA ASP A 823 -12.16 -20.71 1.10
C ASP A 823 -11.60 -20.42 2.50
N LEU A 824 -12.44 -19.89 3.38
CA LEU A 824 -12.15 -19.57 4.78
C LEU A 824 -12.66 -20.65 5.75
N ASN A 825 -13.16 -21.78 5.25
CA ASN A 825 -13.54 -22.88 6.12
C ASN A 825 -12.31 -23.58 6.70
N HIS A 826 -12.42 -23.89 7.99
CA HIS A 826 -11.51 -24.81 8.66
C HIS A 826 -11.81 -26.21 8.16
N LYS A 827 -10.78 -26.90 7.67
CA LYS A 827 -10.87 -28.33 7.35
C LYS A 827 -10.12 -29.05 8.45
N THR A 828 -10.75 -30.06 9.05
CA THR A 828 -10.03 -30.97 9.95
C THR A 828 -9.01 -31.72 9.10
N VAL A 829 -7.77 -31.26 9.11
CA VAL A 829 -6.65 -31.96 8.51
C VAL A 829 -5.93 -32.63 9.69
N GLU A 830 -5.89 -33.96 9.70
CA GLU A 830 -4.95 -34.66 10.57
C GLU A 830 -3.53 -34.28 10.13
N PHE A 831 -2.58 -34.15 11.06
CA PHE A 831 -1.19 -33.87 10.70
C PHE A 831 -0.78 -34.82 9.57
N PRO A 832 -0.25 -34.29 8.45
CA PRO A 832 0.15 -35.16 7.36
C PRO A 832 1.18 -36.14 7.88
N THR A 833 1.00 -37.43 7.58
CA THR A 833 2.04 -38.44 7.76
C THR A 833 3.04 -38.42 6.61
N GLU A 834 2.70 -37.72 5.53
CA GLU A 834 3.51 -37.55 4.33
C GLU A 834 3.25 -36.17 3.70
N LEU A 835 4.28 -35.59 3.10
CA LEU A 835 4.16 -34.43 2.21
C LEU A 835 4.36 -34.90 0.77
N ARG A 836 3.56 -34.36 -0.16
CA ARG A 836 3.67 -34.71 -1.59
C ARG A 836 4.16 -33.49 -2.36
N THR A 837 5.16 -33.71 -3.20
CA THR A 837 5.58 -32.67 -4.15
C THR A 837 4.57 -32.56 -5.28
N ALA A 838 4.52 -31.40 -5.94
CA ALA A 838 3.55 -31.11 -7.00
C ALA A 838 3.81 -31.88 -8.33
N TYR A 839 4.82 -32.75 -8.38
CA TYR A 839 5.31 -33.45 -9.59
C TYR A 839 4.86 -34.91 -9.67
#